data_AF-A0A0F0IDH2-F1
#
_entry.id   AF-A0A0F0IDH2-F1
#
_cell.length_a   1.000
_cell.length_b   1.000
_cell.length_c   1.000
_cell.angle_alpha   90.00
_cell.angle_beta   90.00
_cell.angle_gamma   90.00
#
_symmetry.space_group_name_H-M   'P 1'
#
loop_
_entity.id
_entity.type
_entity.pdbx_description
1 polymer ?
#
loop_
_entity_poly.entity_id
_entity_poly.type
_entity_poly.pdbx_seq_one_letter_code
_entity_poly.pdbx_strand_id
1 'polypeptide(L)'
;MSVWKAPEVNERTVAILGAGVLGRRIACSWVAGGYNTVIRDPSAEQRKAALHFLDNNVAEFAKILGVTAARPGTYCAVEDLGSAVANAWFVVEAVPEKLDLKISIFKDLAEQAPRDCILGSNSSSYKSSMMLDQVDDESKGRILNVHYTMPAATRTVELMTSTYTHEAIFPFLVEQHKRIGLLPAVARKESTGFIFNRLWAAIKRETLKIIAEGVSDPEEIDTLWAEMFGKEKPGPCAMMDSVGLDTVAFIEDNYIQERHLDGADTVDFLRKNYIQHGKLGAKSGKGGLYPPGYTTKIQRQGETKPDNLAAPTIYLLDIGFGEDISADFLHAGRLIVASADGSYSRTLLHHLEMPDGVDISLSCGRIFWSQMGEPSKNNGSIQSANIDGSDIKEIIPRGQVHTPKQLAIDHQNAKIYFCDREGMRVHRANFDGSGHEVVVKTGDFNNHEQKEDETRWCVGVCVDANRGKFYWTQKGPSKSGKGRIFRANIDMHPGETVSNRSDIEPLFEHLPEPIDLEIDANEDMLYWTDRGEYPQGNSVNRAFVGSPGPKKATILSRHLHEAIGLRIDHVNKHIYYTDLGGSVYRSDLTGANKKTLCNVGATFTGIALAHCNGAQPCSRCEEHDAICIFGERKTILKKHPPGYVEMLEQQQGWLTKALREMYRRAIEGKGWPGALSKEEEPDIIHPQDYFDKVESLGNVDSSYPGQTPAHVPSEFLYGECLYQVPHSFSLPPLADNSRHTPCLSSSYFGSTELGVPQLQPSSGHVSTSPFSCPTHRLSILDGINFGATDDDAQYPINDLAPFGEVELAELNC
;
A
#
# COMPACT_ATOMS: atom_id res chain seq x y z
N MET A 1 -32.37 -28.54 25.00
CA MET A 1 -31.92 -27.97 23.71
C MET A 1 -32.62 -28.74 22.60
N SER A 2 -32.98 -28.08 21.51
CA SER A 2 -33.43 -28.74 20.28
C SER A 2 -32.29 -29.56 19.67
N VAL A 3 -32.63 -30.65 18.96
CA VAL A 3 -31.65 -31.39 18.16
C VAL A 3 -31.49 -30.64 16.84
N TRP A 4 -30.31 -30.06 16.63
CA TRP A 4 -29.96 -29.42 15.35
C TRP A 4 -30.06 -30.42 14.20
N LYS A 5 -30.57 -29.96 13.06
CA LYS A 5 -30.63 -30.71 11.80
C LYS A 5 -29.73 -30.04 10.79
N ALA A 6 -29.02 -30.84 10.00
CA ALA A 6 -28.28 -30.32 8.86
C ALA A 6 -29.25 -29.64 7.87
N PRO A 7 -28.90 -28.45 7.35
CA PRO A 7 -29.66 -27.83 6.27
C PRO A 7 -29.50 -28.64 4.99
N GLU A 8 -30.53 -28.62 4.14
CA GLU A 8 -30.37 -29.02 2.74
C GLU A 8 -29.37 -28.08 2.06
N VAL A 9 -28.44 -28.66 1.29
CA VAL A 9 -27.30 -27.96 0.66
C VAL A 9 -27.51 -27.76 -0.84
N ASN A 10 -28.16 -28.73 -1.50
CA ASN A 10 -28.41 -28.69 -2.93
C ASN A 10 -29.33 -27.52 -3.28
N GLU A 11 -29.06 -26.84 -4.41
CA GLU A 11 -29.80 -25.68 -4.94
C GLU A 11 -29.79 -24.40 -4.05
N ARG A 12 -29.46 -24.51 -2.76
CA ARG A 12 -29.30 -23.39 -1.82
C ARG A 12 -27.94 -22.71 -1.94
N THR A 13 -27.88 -21.47 -1.44
CA THR A 13 -26.70 -20.60 -1.62
C THR A 13 -25.75 -20.61 -0.43
N VAL A 14 -24.48 -20.31 -0.70
CA VAL A 14 -23.55 -19.76 0.30
C VAL A 14 -23.61 -18.25 0.20
N ALA A 15 -23.83 -17.53 1.31
CA ALA A 15 -23.85 -16.07 1.32
C ALA A 15 -22.57 -15.52 1.96
N ILE A 16 -21.90 -14.59 1.30
CA ILE A 16 -20.66 -13.96 1.81
C ILE A 16 -20.93 -12.47 2.03
N LEU A 17 -20.79 -11.99 3.27
CA LEU A 17 -21.02 -10.60 3.62
C LEU A 17 -19.68 -9.84 3.64
N GLY A 18 -19.57 -8.82 2.80
CA GLY A 18 -18.34 -8.09 2.51
C GLY A 18 -17.73 -8.55 1.18
N ALA A 19 -17.59 -7.64 0.22
CA ALA A 19 -16.97 -7.87 -1.09
C ALA A 19 -15.49 -7.42 -1.14
N GLY A 20 -14.92 -7.10 0.03
CA GLY A 20 -13.50 -6.78 0.22
C GLY A 20 -12.54 -7.93 -0.12
N VAL A 21 -11.25 -7.74 0.19
CA VAL A 21 -10.16 -8.62 -0.25
C VAL A 21 -10.34 -10.08 0.19
N LEU A 22 -10.85 -10.32 1.41
CA LEU A 22 -11.10 -11.67 1.93
C LEU A 22 -12.41 -12.26 1.39
N GLY A 23 -13.53 -11.55 1.52
CA GLY A 23 -14.84 -12.05 1.13
C GLY A 23 -14.93 -12.49 -0.34
N ARG A 24 -14.39 -11.72 -1.28
CA ARG A 24 -14.36 -12.14 -2.71
C ARG A 24 -13.55 -13.41 -2.95
N ARG A 25 -12.52 -13.68 -2.14
CA ARG A 25 -11.71 -14.90 -2.24
C ARG A 25 -12.40 -16.10 -1.59
N ILE A 26 -13.08 -15.92 -0.47
CA ILE A 26 -13.93 -16.94 0.16
C ILE A 26 -15.05 -17.35 -0.81
N ALA A 27 -15.71 -16.36 -1.44
CA ALA A 27 -16.71 -16.60 -2.48
C ALA A 27 -16.14 -17.39 -3.67
N CYS A 28 -14.96 -17.01 -4.16
CA CYS A 28 -14.26 -17.71 -5.25
C CYS A 28 -14.00 -19.20 -4.92
N SER A 29 -13.61 -19.52 -3.68
CA SER A 29 -13.42 -20.91 -3.23
C SER A 29 -14.71 -21.74 -3.27
N TRP A 30 -15.84 -21.19 -2.82
CA TRP A 30 -17.14 -21.89 -2.85
C TRP A 30 -17.64 -22.08 -4.29
N VAL A 31 -17.48 -21.07 -5.15
CA VAL A 31 -17.85 -21.13 -6.58
C VAL A 31 -16.99 -22.13 -7.35
N ALA A 32 -15.67 -22.13 -7.14
CA ALA A 32 -14.76 -23.13 -7.71
C ALA A 32 -15.09 -24.55 -7.24
N GLY A 33 -15.56 -24.69 -5.99
CA GLY A 33 -16.10 -25.93 -5.43
C GLY A 33 -17.49 -26.34 -5.95
N GLY A 34 -18.11 -25.57 -6.84
CA GLY A 34 -19.41 -25.88 -7.45
C GLY A 34 -20.64 -25.29 -6.76
N TYR A 35 -20.49 -24.43 -5.74
CA TYR A 35 -21.61 -23.93 -4.92
C TYR A 35 -22.13 -22.58 -5.43
N ASN A 36 -23.45 -22.45 -5.53
CA ASN A 36 -24.11 -21.18 -5.85
C ASN A 36 -23.83 -20.17 -4.73
N THR A 37 -23.27 -19.00 -5.07
CA THR A 37 -22.71 -18.07 -4.07
C THR A 37 -23.22 -16.64 -4.26
N VAL A 38 -23.76 -16.03 -3.21
CA VAL A 38 -24.27 -14.64 -3.23
C VAL A 38 -23.36 -13.75 -2.39
N ILE A 39 -22.81 -12.70 -3.00
CA ILE A 39 -21.92 -11.75 -2.33
C ILE A 39 -22.71 -10.50 -1.94
N ARG A 40 -22.69 -10.10 -0.67
CA ARG A 40 -23.42 -8.93 -0.17
C ARG A 40 -22.47 -7.82 0.25
N ASP A 41 -22.62 -6.63 -0.32
CA ASP A 41 -21.86 -5.45 0.11
C ASP A 41 -22.65 -4.17 -0.20
N PRO A 42 -22.70 -3.17 0.72
CA PRO A 42 -23.36 -1.90 0.45
C PRO A 42 -22.72 -1.09 -0.70
N SER A 43 -21.42 -1.20 -0.96
CA SER A 43 -20.74 -0.48 -2.05
C SER A 43 -20.95 -1.16 -3.40
N ALA A 44 -21.47 -0.42 -4.38
CA ALA A 44 -21.62 -0.89 -5.75
C ALA A 44 -20.26 -1.18 -6.42
N GLU A 45 -19.22 -0.47 -6.00
CA GLU A 45 -17.83 -0.58 -6.45
C GLU A 45 -17.23 -1.91 -5.96
N GLN A 46 -17.40 -2.22 -4.67
CA GLN A 46 -16.95 -3.50 -4.10
C GLN A 46 -17.73 -4.68 -4.70
N ARG A 47 -19.05 -4.55 -4.91
CA ARG A 47 -19.85 -5.58 -5.61
C ARG A 47 -19.30 -5.87 -7.01
N LYS A 48 -19.04 -4.83 -7.83
CA LYS A 48 -18.41 -4.97 -9.15
C LYS A 48 -17.01 -5.59 -9.08
N ALA A 49 -16.18 -5.13 -8.15
CA ALA A 49 -14.81 -5.62 -7.98
C ALA A 49 -14.74 -7.08 -7.49
N ALA A 50 -15.75 -7.56 -6.76
CA ALA A 50 -15.87 -8.97 -6.39
C ALA A 50 -16.33 -9.84 -7.57
N LEU A 51 -17.34 -9.41 -8.34
CA LEU A 51 -17.76 -10.15 -9.55
C LEU A 51 -16.59 -10.32 -10.52
N HIS A 52 -15.92 -9.23 -10.89
CA HIS A 52 -14.74 -9.26 -11.76
C HIS A 52 -13.58 -10.11 -11.19
N PHE A 53 -13.45 -10.20 -9.86
CA PHE A 53 -12.48 -11.12 -9.26
C PHE A 53 -12.86 -12.58 -9.53
N LEU A 54 -14.13 -12.96 -9.32
CA LEU A 54 -14.59 -14.31 -9.59
C LEU A 54 -14.49 -14.68 -11.07
N ASP A 55 -14.89 -13.79 -11.99
CA ASP A 55 -14.77 -13.97 -13.45
C ASP A 55 -13.37 -14.45 -13.86
N ASN A 56 -12.33 -13.85 -13.27
CA ASN A 56 -10.94 -14.11 -13.62
C ASN A 56 -10.27 -15.22 -12.77
N ASN A 57 -10.71 -15.46 -11.53
CA ASN A 57 -9.94 -16.28 -10.56
C ASN A 57 -10.53 -17.68 -10.31
N VAL A 58 -11.79 -17.97 -10.66
CA VAL A 58 -12.45 -19.25 -10.34
C VAL A 58 -11.70 -20.46 -10.91
N ALA A 59 -11.14 -20.35 -12.12
CA ALA A 59 -10.35 -21.43 -12.74
C ALA A 59 -8.99 -21.67 -12.06
N GLU A 60 -8.38 -20.63 -11.48
CA GLU A 60 -7.15 -20.78 -10.68
C GLU A 60 -7.47 -21.41 -9.31
N PHE A 61 -8.52 -20.93 -8.65
CA PHE A 61 -8.98 -21.47 -7.37
C PHE A 61 -9.37 -22.95 -7.48
N ALA A 62 -9.99 -23.37 -8.59
CA ALA A 62 -10.28 -24.79 -8.84
C ALA A 62 -9.00 -25.67 -8.88
N LYS A 63 -7.95 -25.21 -9.58
CA LYS A 63 -6.63 -25.86 -9.60
C LYS A 63 -5.99 -25.88 -8.22
N ILE A 64 -5.99 -24.74 -7.52
CA ILE A 64 -5.39 -24.60 -6.19
C ILE A 64 -6.06 -25.52 -5.18
N LEU A 65 -7.38 -25.61 -5.17
CA LEU A 65 -8.14 -26.46 -4.26
C LEU A 65 -8.05 -27.95 -4.65
N GLY A 66 -7.73 -28.25 -5.90
CA GLY A 66 -7.68 -29.61 -6.44
C GLY A 66 -9.07 -30.15 -6.79
N VAL A 67 -10.03 -29.27 -7.12
CA VAL A 67 -11.42 -29.63 -7.42
C VAL A 67 -11.68 -29.64 -8.92
N THR A 68 -12.07 -30.79 -9.44
CA THR A 68 -12.55 -30.99 -10.81
C THR A 68 -14.08 -30.95 -10.85
N ALA A 69 -14.66 -29.87 -10.34
CA ALA A 69 -16.10 -29.63 -10.44
C ALA A 69 -16.52 -29.59 -11.91
N ALA A 70 -17.53 -30.38 -12.29
CA ALA A 70 -17.94 -30.53 -13.69
C ALA A 70 -18.37 -29.20 -14.35
N ARG A 71 -18.88 -28.26 -13.53
CA ARG A 71 -18.97 -26.82 -13.78
C ARG A 71 -18.77 -26.07 -12.45
N PRO A 72 -18.25 -24.84 -12.44
CA PRO A 72 -18.33 -23.95 -11.28
C PRO A 72 -19.78 -23.64 -10.89
N GLY A 73 -19.99 -23.19 -9.65
CA GLY A 73 -21.28 -22.70 -9.18
C GLY A 73 -21.69 -21.37 -9.85
N THR A 74 -22.98 -21.00 -9.76
CA THR A 74 -23.41 -19.66 -10.16
C THR A 74 -23.07 -18.63 -9.09
N TYR A 75 -22.95 -17.36 -9.46
CA TYR A 75 -22.72 -16.29 -8.48
C TYR A 75 -23.32 -14.96 -8.89
N CYS A 76 -23.62 -14.12 -7.90
CA CYS A 76 -24.10 -12.76 -8.10
C CYS A 76 -23.72 -11.88 -6.90
N ALA A 77 -23.92 -10.56 -7.02
CA ALA A 77 -23.67 -9.61 -5.94
C ALA A 77 -24.89 -8.71 -5.70
N VAL A 78 -25.26 -8.51 -4.43
CA VAL A 78 -26.46 -7.79 -3.98
C VAL A 78 -26.16 -6.77 -2.88
N GLU A 79 -27.00 -5.74 -2.76
CA GLU A 79 -26.84 -4.67 -1.76
C GLU A 79 -27.57 -4.97 -0.45
N ASP A 80 -28.78 -5.50 -0.56
CA ASP A 80 -29.65 -5.88 0.55
C ASP A 80 -29.17 -7.17 1.25
N LEU A 81 -29.38 -7.24 2.56
CA LEU A 81 -29.06 -8.42 3.38
C LEU A 81 -30.09 -9.53 3.19
N GLY A 82 -31.39 -9.20 3.19
CA GLY A 82 -32.46 -10.19 3.07
C GLY A 82 -32.34 -10.99 1.77
N SER A 83 -32.15 -10.27 0.66
CA SER A 83 -31.89 -10.81 -0.68
C SER A 83 -30.65 -11.70 -0.76
N ALA A 84 -29.64 -11.48 0.10
CA ALA A 84 -28.45 -12.32 0.15
C ALA A 84 -28.67 -13.64 0.90
N VAL A 85 -29.46 -13.61 1.98
CA VAL A 85 -29.61 -14.75 2.91
C VAL A 85 -30.88 -15.57 2.72
N ALA A 86 -31.88 -15.07 1.97
CA ALA A 86 -33.20 -15.69 1.83
C ALA A 86 -33.18 -17.18 1.44
N ASN A 87 -32.19 -17.62 0.64
CA ASN A 87 -32.01 -19.02 0.24
C ASN A 87 -30.70 -19.65 0.75
N ALA A 88 -30.01 -18.98 1.70
CA ALA A 88 -28.71 -19.44 2.18
C ALA A 88 -28.85 -20.69 3.07
N TRP A 89 -27.92 -21.64 2.93
CA TRP A 89 -27.68 -22.72 3.90
C TRP A 89 -26.47 -22.43 4.80
N PHE A 90 -25.56 -21.54 4.34
CA PHE A 90 -24.39 -21.09 5.09
C PHE A 90 -24.08 -19.63 4.78
N VAL A 91 -23.79 -18.84 5.81
CA VAL A 91 -23.32 -17.44 5.71
C VAL A 91 -21.89 -17.34 6.24
N VAL A 92 -21.04 -16.55 5.58
CA VAL A 92 -19.75 -16.10 6.13
C VAL A 92 -19.73 -14.57 6.20
N GLU A 93 -19.61 -14.04 7.41
CA GLU A 93 -19.35 -12.63 7.70
C GLU A 93 -17.86 -12.33 7.54
N ALA A 94 -17.52 -11.41 6.62
CA ALA A 94 -16.17 -10.93 6.33
C ALA A 94 -16.16 -9.39 6.12
N VAL A 95 -16.93 -8.67 6.95
CA VAL A 95 -17.02 -7.19 6.95
C VAL A 95 -15.91 -6.57 7.83
N PRO A 96 -15.72 -5.23 7.83
CA PRO A 96 -14.67 -4.57 8.60
C PRO A 96 -14.65 -4.95 10.09
N GLU A 97 -13.45 -5.00 10.66
CA GLU A 97 -13.17 -5.52 12.01
C GLU A 97 -13.56 -4.53 13.12
N LYS A 98 -14.87 -4.22 13.21
CA LYS A 98 -15.51 -3.37 14.23
C LYS A 98 -16.56 -4.19 14.97
N LEU A 99 -16.44 -4.30 16.30
CA LEU A 99 -17.28 -5.21 17.09
C LEU A 99 -18.77 -4.85 17.01
N ASP A 100 -19.15 -3.58 17.18
CA ASP A 100 -20.55 -3.14 17.15
C ASP A 100 -21.26 -3.47 15.84
N LEU A 101 -20.54 -3.33 14.72
CA LEU A 101 -21.02 -3.66 13.38
C LEU A 101 -21.26 -5.18 13.22
N LYS A 102 -20.39 -6.00 13.81
CA LYS A 102 -20.58 -7.47 13.81
C LYS A 102 -21.73 -7.87 14.72
N ILE A 103 -21.90 -7.26 15.90
CA ILE A 103 -23.06 -7.48 16.77
C ILE A 103 -24.37 -7.15 16.02
N SER A 104 -24.47 -6.00 15.34
CA SER A 104 -25.67 -5.65 14.57
C SER A 104 -25.91 -6.63 13.41
N ILE A 105 -24.86 -7.04 12.68
CA ILE A 105 -25.00 -8.00 11.58
C ILE A 105 -25.42 -9.39 12.07
N PHE A 106 -24.90 -9.87 13.21
CA PHE A 106 -25.30 -11.18 13.74
C PHE A 106 -26.73 -11.18 14.31
N LYS A 107 -27.22 -10.04 14.84
CA LYS A 107 -28.65 -9.84 15.10
C LYS A 107 -29.48 -9.91 13.81
N ASP A 108 -29.14 -9.10 12.81
CA ASP A 108 -29.91 -9.03 11.55
C ASP A 108 -29.91 -10.39 10.81
N LEU A 109 -28.81 -11.15 10.90
CA LEU A 109 -28.71 -12.52 10.40
C LEU A 109 -29.58 -13.52 11.18
N ALA A 110 -29.68 -13.38 12.50
CA ALA A 110 -30.58 -14.20 13.31
C ALA A 110 -32.04 -13.99 12.90
N GLU A 111 -32.43 -12.74 12.63
CA GLU A 111 -33.78 -12.35 12.21
C GLU A 111 -34.10 -12.75 10.74
N GLN A 112 -33.14 -12.61 9.81
CA GLN A 112 -33.40 -12.70 8.37
C GLN A 112 -32.97 -14.03 7.71
N ALA A 113 -31.96 -14.73 8.22
CA ALA A 113 -31.46 -15.97 7.59
C ALA A 113 -32.31 -17.19 8.00
N PRO A 114 -32.60 -18.14 7.07
CA PRO A 114 -33.37 -19.35 7.35
C PRO A 114 -32.92 -20.08 8.63
N ARG A 115 -33.86 -20.60 9.43
CA ARG A 115 -33.55 -21.12 10.79
C ARG A 115 -32.52 -22.26 10.84
N ASP A 116 -32.34 -23.00 9.75
CA ASP A 116 -31.35 -24.07 9.60
C ASP A 116 -29.99 -23.58 9.03
N CYS A 117 -29.94 -22.35 8.52
CA CYS A 117 -28.74 -21.75 7.95
C CYS A 117 -27.66 -21.54 9.02
N ILE A 118 -26.43 -22.00 8.73
CA ILE A 118 -25.28 -21.87 9.61
C ILE A 118 -24.65 -20.47 9.42
N LEU A 119 -24.22 -19.82 10.50
CA LEU A 119 -23.75 -18.43 10.49
C LEU A 119 -22.29 -18.32 10.99
N GLY A 120 -21.34 -18.15 10.08
CA GLY A 120 -19.91 -18.06 10.38
C GLY A 120 -19.36 -16.64 10.42
N SER A 121 -18.46 -16.30 11.36
CA SER A 121 -17.61 -15.09 11.27
C SER A 121 -16.16 -15.42 10.90
N ASN A 122 -15.62 -14.72 9.91
CA ASN A 122 -14.21 -14.75 9.52
C ASN A 122 -13.35 -13.75 10.32
N SER A 123 -13.88 -13.11 11.37
CA SER A 123 -13.07 -12.27 12.27
C SER A 123 -11.89 -13.07 12.85
N SER A 124 -10.70 -12.48 12.79
CA SER A 124 -9.48 -13.05 13.37
C SER A 124 -9.20 -12.50 14.77
N SER A 125 -9.83 -11.37 15.13
CA SER A 125 -9.66 -10.66 16.39
C SER A 125 -10.71 -11.03 17.44
N TYR A 126 -11.96 -11.26 17.02
CA TYR A 126 -13.11 -11.42 17.91
C TYR A 126 -13.66 -12.84 17.90
N LYS A 127 -13.87 -13.38 19.11
CA LYS A 127 -14.57 -14.65 19.34
C LYS A 127 -16.04 -14.45 19.03
N SER A 128 -16.70 -15.40 18.36
CA SER A 128 -18.11 -15.25 17.97
C SER A 128 -19.04 -15.06 19.16
N SER A 129 -18.72 -15.54 20.37
CA SER A 129 -19.48 -15.22 21.59
C SER A 129 -19.67 -13.72 21.82
N MET A 130 -18.66 -12.89 21.50
CA MET A 130 -18.69 -11.42 21.62
C MET A 130 -19.67 -10.75 20.64
N MET A 131 -20.26 -11.51 19.70
CA MET A 131 -21.20 -11.02 18.69
C MET A 131 -22.66 -11.39 19.01
N LEU A 132 -22.91 -12.10 20.12
CA LEU A 132 -24.20 -12.74 20.42
C LEU A 132 -25.11 -11.96 21.37
N ASP A 133 -24.69 -10.80 21.88
CA ASP A 133 -25.42 -10.04 22.91
C ASP A 133 -26.83 -9.62 22.47
N GLN A 134 -27.03 -9.40 21.17
CA GLN A 134 -28.33 -9.04 20.57
C GLN A 134 -28.99 -10.21 19.80
N VAL A 135 -28.47 -11.43 19.95
CA VAL A 135 -28.96 -12.64 19.28
C VAL A 135 -29.84 -13.46 20.22
N ASP A 136 -30.91 -14.05 19.69
CA ASP A 136 -31.81 -14.94 20.45
C ASP A 136 -31.17 -16.31 20.74
N ASP A 137 -31.60 -16.97 21.82
CA ASP A 137 -31.00 -18.24 22.27
C ASP A 137 -31.26 -19.45 21.35
N GLU A 138 -32.24 -19.40 20.44
CA GLU A 138 -32.41 -20.41 19.38
C GLU A 138 -31.33 -20.22 18.30
N SER A 139 -31.06 -18.96 17.91
CA SER A 139 -30.06 -18.61 16.91
C SER A 139 -28.61 -18.71 17.38
N LYS A 140 -28.30 -18.54 18.68
CA LYS A 140 -26.93 -18.73 19.20
C LYS A 140 -26.36 -20.12 18.88
N GLY A 141 -27.22 -21.14 18.83
CA GLY A 141 -26.84 -22.52 18.50
C GLY A 141 -26.29 -22.72 17.09
N ARG A 142 -26.58 -21.82 16.13
CA ARG A 142 -26.15 -21.90 14.72
C ARG A 142 -24.96 -20.98 14.37
N ILE A 143 -24.39 -20.25 15.33
CA ILE A 143 -23.30 -19.29 15.11
C ILE A 143 -21.95 -19.82 15.58
N LEU A 144 -20.88 -19.61 14.79
CA LEU A 144 -19.49 -20.00 15.07
C LEU A 144 -18.47 -19.07 14.37
N ASN A 145 -17.18 -19.15 14.72
CA ASN A 145 -16.12 -18.60 13.86
C ASN A 145 -15.76 -19.59 12.75
N VAL A 146 -15.52 -19.07 11.54
CA VAL A 146 -15.01 -19.79 10.36
C VAL A 146 -13.89 -18.94 9.76
N HIS A 147 -12.67 -19.15 10.25
CA HIS A 147 -11.50 -18.34 9.91
C HIS A 147 -10.72 -18.95 8.74
N TYR A 148 -10.80 -18.33 7.56
CA TYR A 148 -10.07 -18.70 6.34
C TYR A 148 -8.69 -18.04 6.34
N THR A 149 -7.62 -18.83 6.22
CA THR A 149 -6.25 -18.31 6.14
C THR A 149 -5.82 -18.11 4.68
N MET A 150 -5.22 -16.95 4.36
CA MET A 150 -4.77 -16.57 3.00
C MET A 150 -3.25 -16.28 3.01
N PRO A 151 -2.48 -16.33 1.89
CA PRO A 151 -2.85 -16.20 0.47
C PRO A 151 -3.53 -17.42 -0.16
N ALA A 152 -3.92 -17.32 -1.43
CA ALA A 152 -4.81 -18.28 -2.10
C ALA A 152 -4.36 -19.75 -2.04
N ALA A 153 -3.05 -20.04 -2.08
CA ALA A 153 -2.51 -21.40 -1.96
C ALA A 153 -2.78 -22.05 -0.58
N THR A 154 -3.08 -21.25 0.45
CA THR A 154 -3.38 -21.70 1.80
C THR A 154 -4.82 -22.21 1.88
N ARG A 155 -4.99 -23.54 1.98
CA ARG A 155 -6.31 -24.19 2.01
C ARG A 155 -6.92 -24.31 3.42
N THR A 156 -6.28 -23.77 4.45
CA THR A 156 -6.66 -24.02 5.86
C THR A 156 -7.81 -23.14 6.34
N VAL A 157 -8.77 -23.77 7.03
CA VAL A 157 -9.90 -23.08 7.66
C VAL A 157 -10.03 -23.54 9.12
N GLU A 158 -10.17 -22.61 10.04
CA GLU A 158 -10.34 -22.90 11.47
C GLU A 158 -11.80 -22.66 11.88
N LEU A 159 -12.48 -23.74 12.28
CA LEU A 159 -13.85 -23.72 12.79
C LEU A 159 -13.80 -23.68 14.33
N MET A 160 -14.38 -22.67 14.97
CA MET A 160 -14.36 -22.53 16.43
C MET A 160 -15.76 -22.28 17.01
N THR A 161 -16.11 -23.03 18.05
CA THR A 161 -17.37 -22.84 18.80
C THR A 161 -17.45 -21.47 19.46
N SER A 162 -18.65 -20.89 19.46
CA SER A 162 -19.03 -19.69 20.23
C SER A 162 -19.38 -19.99 21.69
N THR A 163 -19.04 -21.20 22.17
CA THR A 163 -19.59 -21.90 23.35
C THR A 163 -21.06 -22.32 23.25
N TYR A 164 -21.88 -21.63 22.45
CA TYR A 164 -23.28 -22.00 22.21
C TYR A 164 -23.48 -22.93 20.99
N THR A 165 -22.52 -22.96 20.04
CA THR A 165 -22.63 -23.72 18.78
C THR A 165 -22.98 -25.19 19.01
N HIS A 166 -24.02 -25.70 18.33
CA HIS A 166 -24.36 -27.12 18.35
C HIS A 166 -23.21 -27.99 17.83
N GLU A 167 -22.75 -28.97 18.61
CA GLU A 167 -21.60 -29.82 18.25
C GLU A 167 -21.77 -30.56 16.90
N ALA A 168 -23.01 -30.87 16.53
CA ALA A 168 -23.36 -31.54 15.27
C ALA A 168 -23.06 -30.69 14.00
N ILE A 169 -22.87 -29.37 14.14
CA ILE A 169 -22.48 -28.48 13.03
C ILE A 169 -21.06 -28.79 12.55
N PHE A 170 -20.14 -29.15 13.45
CA PHE A 170 -18.73 -29.29 13.11
C PHE A 170 -18.44 -30.47 12.16
N PRO A 171 -18.95 -31.70 12.35
CA PRO A 171 -18.79 -32.78 11.38
C PRO A 171 -19.33 -32.40 9.99
N PHE A 172 -20.49 -31.75 9.93
CA PHE A 172 -21.14 -31.34 8.69
C PHE A 172 -20.34 -30.27 7.94
N LEU A 173 -19.91 -29.19 8.61
CA LEU A 173 -19.06 -28.16 8.00
C LEU A 173 -17.68 -28.70 7.59
N VAL A 174 -17.08 -29.59 8.39
CA VAL A 174 -15.83 -30.27 8.05
C VAL A 174 -15.99 -31.08 6.75
N GLU A 175 -17.15 -31.69 6.53
CA GLU A 175 -17.43 -32.38 5.26
C GLU A 175 -17.59 -31.39 4.10
N GLN A 176 -18.42 -30.35 4.23
CA GLN A 176 -18.65 -29.40 3.13
C GLN A 176 -17.37 -28.66 2.71
N HIS A 177 -16.52 -28.25 3.66
CA HIS A 177 -15.22 -27.64 3.36
C HIS A 177 -14.27 -28.63 2.65
N LYS A 178 -14.24 -29.90 3.05
CA LYS A 178 -13.42 -30.93 2.37
C LYS A 178 -13.91 -31.22 0.95
N ARG A 179 -15.23 -31.19 0.70
CA ARG A 179 -15.81 -31.34 -0.64
C ARG A 179 -15.31 -30.26 -1.61
N ILE A 180 -14.98 -29.05 -1.12
CA ILE A 180 -14.39 -27.97 -1.92
C ILE A 180 -12.86 -27.87 -1.81
N GLY A 181 -12.18 -28.96 -1.40
CA GLY A 181 -10.70 -29.03 -1.39
C GLY A 181 -10.01 -28.26 -0.25
N LEU A 182 -10.77 -27.70 0.70
CA LEU A 182 -10.23 -27.02 1.88
C LEU A 182 -9.85 -28.02 2.99
N LEU A 183 -9.00 -27.54 3.90
CA LEU A 183 -8.44 -28.28 5.04
C LEU A 183 -9.01 -27.70 6.36
N PRO A 184 -10.23 -28.09 6.76
CA PRO A 184 -10.86 -27.59 7.98
C PRO A 184 -10.28 -28.26 9.25
N ALA A 185 -9.98 -27.45 10.27
CA ALA A 185 -9.59 -27.86 11.61
C ALA A 185 -10.58 -27.31 12.65
N VAL A 186 -10.81 -28.05 13.75
CA VAL A 186 -11.87 -27.72 14.74
C VAL A 186 -11.30 -27.37 16.12
N ALA A 187 -11.43 -26.09 16.49
CA ALA A 187 -11.21 -25.58 17.84
C ALA A 187 -12.46 -25.84 18.69
N ARG A 188 -12.41 -26.93 19.47
CA ARG A 188 -13.51 -27.45 20.31
C ARG A 188 -13.85 -26.59 21.54
N LYS A 189 -13.09 -25.51 21.76
CA LYS A 189 -13.30 -24.47 22.77
C LYS A 189 -12.85 -23.15 22.17
N GLU A 190 -13.37 -22.04 22.71
CA GLU A 190 -12.85 -20.72 22.35
C GLU A 190 -11.37 -20.58 22.70
N SER A 191 -10.61 -20.01 21.77
CA SER A 191 -9.17 -19.83 21.85
C SER A 191 -8.78 -18.64 20.98
N THR A 192 -8.26 -17.57 21.58
CA THR A 192 -7.73 -16.43 20.82
C THR A 192 -6.53 -16.90 20.00
N GLY A 193 -6.51 -16.58 18.70
CA GLY A 193 -5.56 -17.18 17.76
C GLY A 193 -5.89 -18.65 17.40
N PHE A 194 -7.13 -19.10 17.63
CA PHE A 194 -7.65 -20.40 17.22
C PHE A 194 -6.72 -21.56 17.60
N ILE A 195 -6.21 -22.30 16.61
CA ILE A 195 -5.23 -23.39 16.75
C ILE A 195 -3.87 -22.93 16.21
N PHE A 196 -3.81 -22.48 14.96
CA PHE A 196 -2.54 -22.20 14.28
C PHE A 196 -1.87 -20.92 14.78
N ASN A 197 -2.60 -19.81 14.88
CA ASN A 197 -2.04 -18.55 15.39
C ASN A 197 -1.63 -18.67 16.88
N ARG A 198 -2.26 -19.57 17.64
CA ARG A 198 -1.84 -19.94 19.01
C ARG A 198 -0.58 -20.80 19.04
N LEU A 199 -0.42 -21.77 18.14
CA LEU A 199 0.82 -22.53 17.98
C LEU A 199 1.97 -21.60 17.56
N TRP A 200 1.71 -20.70 16.62
CA TRP A 200 2.65 -19.70 16.14
C TRP A 200 3.09 -18.73 17.25
N ALA A 201 2.16 -18.26 18.10
CA ALA A 201 2.49 -17.47 19.30
C ALA A 201 3.40 -18.23 20.30
N ALA A 202 3.27 -19.56 20.41
CA ALA A 202 4.19 -20.35 21.22
C ALA A 202 5.59 -20.41 20.61
N ILE A 203 5.71 -20.66 19.30
CA ILE A 203 6.98 -20.70 18.58
C ILE A 203 7.70 -19.35 18.66
N LYS A 204 7.03 -18.24 18.29
CA LYS A 204 7.61 -16.88 18.32
C LYS A 204 8.18 -16.53 19.70
N ARG A 205 7.43 -16.79 20.78
CA ARG A 205 7.84 -16.43 22.14
C ARG A 205 9.09 -17.19 22.57
N GLU A 206 9.20 -18.48 22.22
CA GLU A 206 10.40 -19.28 22.51
C GLU A 206 11.60 -18.83 21.65
N THR A 207 11.38 -18.57 20.35
CA THR A 207 12.42 -18.00 19.47
C THR A 207 12.96 -16.67 19.99
N LEU A 208 12.08 -15.74 20.39
CA LEU A 208 12.49 -14.47 20.97
C LEU A 208 13.28 -14.67 22.27
N LYS A 209 12.89 -15.65 23.09
CA LYS A 209 13.57 -15.96 24.34
C LYS A 209 14.99 -16.52 24.11
N ILE A 210 15.19 -17.43 23.16
CA ILE A 210 16.51 -17.96 22.77
C ILE A 210 17.46 -16.83 22.37
N ILE A 211 16.95 -15.84 21.62
CA ILE A 211 17.70 -14.65 21.21
C ILE A 211 17.97 -13.71 22.41
N ALA A 212 16.99 -13.55 23.32
CA ALA A 212 17.12 -12.69 24.50
C ALA A 212 18.11 -13.22 25.55
N GLU A 213 18.15 -14.53 25.75
CA GLU A 213 19.14 -15.21 26.60
C GLU A 213 20.53 -15.30 25.94
N GLY A 214 20.66 -14.92 24.66
CA GLY A 214 21.92 -14.92 23.90
C GLY A 214 22.42 -16.33 23.56
N VAL A 215 21.52 -17.30 23.44
CA VAL A 215 21.85 -18.73 23.23
C VAL A 215 22.25 -19.02 21.77
N SER A 216 21.66 -18.31 20.81
CA SER A 216 21.91 -18.42 19.37
C SER A 216 21.32 -17.20 18.65
N ASP A 217 21.73 -16.94 17.41
CA ASP A 217 21.27 -15.79 16.62
C ASP A 217 20.14 -16.12 15.61
N PRO A 218 19.46 -15.12 15.02
CA PRO A 218 18.36 -15.35 14.08
C PRO A 218 18.72 -16.17 12.82
N GLU A 219 19.95 -16.08 12.31
CA GLU A 219 20.38 -16.81 11.12
C GLU A 219 20.63 -18.28 11.42
N GLU A 220 21.25 -18.58 12.57
CA GLU A 220 21.39 -19.95 13.07
C GLU A 220 20.02 -20.62 13.33
N ILE A 221 19.12 -19.92 14.03
CA ILE A 221 17.79 -20.45 14.41
C ILE A 221 16.96 -20.82 13.17
N ASP A 222 16.87 -19.93 12.18
CA ASP A 222 16.09 -20.18 10.97
C ASP A 222 16.77 -21.21 10.05
N THR A 223 18.11 -21.30 10.07
CA THR A 223 18.85 -22.37 9.36
C THR A 223 18.53 -23.74 9.95
N LEU A 224 18.58 -23.90 11.28
CA LEU A 224 18.21 -25.14 11.96
C LEU A 224 16.74 -25.49 11.71
N TRP A 225 15.85 -24.50 11.72
CA TRP A 225 14.44 -24.69 11.37
C TRP A 225 14.26 -25.19 9.92
N ALA A 226 14.97 -24.61 8.96
CA ALA A 226 14.91 -25.00 7.54
C ALA A 226 15.42 -26.44 7.29
N GLU A 227 16.49 -26.86 7.96
CA GLU A 227 16.99 -28.25 7.88
C GLU A 227 16.01 -29.24 8.55
N MET A 228 15.36 -28.87 9.65
CA MET A 228 14.45 -29.76 10.40
C MET A 228 13.03 -29.85 9.81
N PHE A 229 12.50 -28.77 9.24
CA PHE A 229 11.09 -28.67 8.83
C PHE A 229 10.88 -28.39 7.32
N GLY A 230 11.96 -28.21 6.55
CA GLY A 230 11.95 -28.10 5.09
C GLY A 230 12.33 -26.70 4.59
N LYS A 231 13.28 -26.65 3.65
CA LYS A 231 13.96 -25.42 3.18
C LYS A 231 13.09 -24.48 2.33
N GLU A 232 11.91 -24.92 1.92
CA GLU A 232 10.97 -24.15 1.09
C GLU A 232 10.16 -23.12 1.90
N LYS A 233 10.32 -23.07 3.23
CA LYS A 233 9.57 -22.17 4.11
C LYS A 233 10.51 -21.28 4.94
N PRO A 234 10.18 -19.99 5.12
CA PRO A 234 10.93 -19.13 6.02
C PRO A 234 10.89 -19.66 7.47
N GLY A 235 11.97 -19.46 8.21
CA GLY A 235 12.03 -19.79 9.63
C GLY A 235 11.31 -18.75 10.51
N PRO A 236 11.27 -18.98 11.83
CA PRO A 236 10.51 -18.15 12.75
C PRO A 236 10.97 -16.68 12.80
N CYS A 237 12.26 -16.41 12.64
CA CYS A 237 12.79 -15.04 12.66
C CYS A 237 12.39 -14.29 11.38
N ALA A 238 12.54 -14.92 10.21
CA ALA A 238 12.15 -14.36 8.93
C ALA A 238 10.63 -14.14 8.85
N MET A 239 9.83 -15.07 9.39
CA MET A 239 8.39 -14.89 9.52
C MET A 239 8.03 -13.70 10.41
N MET A 240 8.66 -13.53 11.58
CA MET A 240 8.43 -12.38 12.45
C MET A 240 8.82 -11.04 11.77
N ASP A 241 9.98 -10.99 11.10
CA ASP A 241 10.39 -9.81 10.35
C ASP A 241 9.44 -9.50 9.18
N SER A 242 8.84 -10.51 8.53
CA SER A 242 7.90 -10.30 7.43
C SER A 242 6.56 -9.67 7.88
N VAL A 243 6.11 -10.00 9.09
CA VAL A 243 4.90 -9.44 9.73
C VAL A 243 5.18 -8.06 10.35
N GLY A 244 6.43 -7.84 10.73
CA GLY A 244 6.94 -6.62 11.34
C GLY A 244 6.88 -6.65 12.86
N LEU A 245 7.97 -6.23 13.50
CA LEU A 245 8.25 -6.53 14.91
C LEU A 245 7.34 -5.79 15.90
N ASP A 246 6.92 -4.58 15.55
CA ASP A 246 5.86 -3.82 16.23
C ASP A 246 4.48 -4.49 16.10
N THR A 247 4.15 -5.03 14.92
CA THR A 247 2.94 -5.84 14.71
C THR A 247 2.97 -7.10 15.57
N VAL A 248 4.12 -7.78 15.62
CA VAL A 248 4.35 -8.98 16.45
C VAL A 248 4.22 -8.65 17.93
N ALA A 249 4.81 -7.54 18.40
CA ALA A 249 4.73 -7.11 19.80
C ALA A 249 3.29 -6.84 20.24
N PHE A 250 2.52 -6.06 19.45
CA PHE A 250 1.12 -5.76 19.74
C PHE A 250 0.23 -7.01 19.81
N ILE A 251 0.49 -8.01 18.97
CA ILE A 251 -0.24 -9.30 19.00
C ILE A 251 0.13 -10.12 20.25
N GLU A 252 1.41 -10.15 20.63
CA GLU A 252 1.84 -10.89 21.82
C GLU A 252 1.43 -10.20 23.13
N ASP A 253 1.30 -8.87 23.20
CA ASP A 253 0.73 -8.16 24.37
C ASP A 253 -0.64 -8.72 24.76
N ASN A 254 -1.51 -8.92 23.76
CA ASN A 254 -2.86 -9.45 23.97
C ASN A 254 -2.83 -10.91 24.48
N TYR A 255 -1.89 -11.72 24.00
CA TYR A 255 -1.69 -13.08 24.52
C TYR A 255 -1.06 -13.11 25.92
N ILE A 256 -0.16 -12.16 26.23
CA ILE A 256 0.43 -11.96 27.55
C ILE A 256 -0.66 -11.60 28.57
N GLN A 257 -1.53 -10.64 28.23
CA GLN A 257 -2.63 -10.21 29.09
C GLN A 257 -3.68 -11.31 29.30
N GLU A 258 -4.16 -11.95 28.23
CA GLU A 258 -5.19 -13.00 28.31
C GLU A 258 -4.72 -14.25 29.07
N ARG A 259 -3.43 -14.61 28.95
CA ARG A 259 -2.89 -15.89 29.45
C ARG A 259 -1.95 -15.74 30.65
N HIS A 260 -1.76 -14.52 31.13
CA HIS A 260 -0.87 -14.16 32.25
C HIS A 260 0.56 -14.69 32.06
N LEU A 261 1.13 -14.45 30.88
CA LEU A 261 2.51 -14.83 30.55
C LEU A 261 3.49 -13.71 30.94
N ASP A 262 4.78 -14.05 31.02
CA ASP A 262 5.84 -13.05 31.13
C ASP A 262 6.21 -12.50 29.73
N GLY A 263 6.43 -11.18 29.67
CA GLY A 263 6.83 -10.44 28.47
C GLY A 263 8.29 -9.95 28.48
N ALA A 264 8.99 -10.01 29.62
CA ALA A 264 10.28 -9.37 29.83
C ALA A 264 11.33 -9.80 28.79
N ASP A 265 11.63 -11.11 28.73
CA ASP A 265 12.63 -11.69 27.83
C ASP A 265 12.11 -11.91 26.40
N THR A 266 10.97 -11.33 26.02
CA THR A 266 10.35 -11.56 24.70
C THR A 266 9.86 -10.27 24.05
N VAL A 267 8.70 -9.75 24.44
CA VAL A 267 8.13 -8.54 23.83
C VAL A 267 8.87 -7.29 24.30
N ASP A 268 9.26 -7.21 25.57
CA ASP A 268 10.00 -6.05 26.09
C ASP A 268 11.48 -6.08 25.67
N PHE A 269 12.08 -7.27 25.54
CA PHE A 269 13.33 -7.49 24.82
C PHE A 269 13.24 -6.96 23.37
N LEU A 270 12.19 -7.33 22.62
CA LEU A 270 11.98 -6.90 21.23
C LEU A 270 11.79 -5.39 21.13
N ARG A 271 11.04 -4.79 22.06
CA ARG A 271 10.87 -3.33 22.19
C ARG A 271 12.21 -2.63 22.37
N LYS A 272 12.95 -3.02 23.40
CA LYS A 272 14.20 -2.39 23.84
C LYS A 272 15.29 -2.48 22.78
N ASN A 273 15.49 -3.66 22.19
CA ASN A 273 16.65 -3.91 21.33
C ASN A 273 16.39 -3.65 19.84
N TYR A 274 15.12 -3.67 19.39
CA TYR A 274 14.76 -3.53 17.98
C TYR A 274 13.80 -2.37 17.72
N ILE A 275 12.58 -2.41 18.28
CA ILE A 275 11.49 -1.49 17.89
C ILE A 275 11.82 -0.04 18.26
N GLN A 276 12.36 0.23 19.46
CA GLN A 276 12.79 1.57 19.89
C GLN A 276 13.90 2.17 19.01
N HIS A 277 14.71 1.33 18.35
CA HIS A 277 15.73 1.76 17.41
C HIS A 277 15.19 1.97 15.98
N GLY A 278 13.91 1.66 15.75
CA GLY A 278 13.25 1.68 14.45
C GLY A 278 13.50 0.44 13.59
N LYS A 279 14.03 -0.65 14.17
CA LYS A 279 14.13 -1.95 13.50
C LYS A 279 12.78 -2.65 13.61
N LEU A 280 12.03 -2.70 12.51
CA LEU A 280 10.65 -3.21 12.45
C LEU A 280 10.48 -4.41 11.51
N GLY A 281 11.58 -5.04 11.08
CA GLY A 281 11.54 -6.14 10.11
C GLY A 281 11.52 -5.64 8.66
N ALA A 282 10.91 -6.42 7.76
CA ALA A 282 10.92 -6.20 6.31
C ALA A 282 10.33 -4.84 5.88
N LYS A 283 9.44 -4.25 6.69
CA LYS A 283 8.84 -2.92 6.47
C LYS A 283 9.72 -1.75 6.95
N SER A 284 10.93 -1.98 7.45
CA SER A 284 11.88 -0.93 7.86
C SER A 284 13.18 -1.00 7.08
N GLY A 285 13.65 0.15 6.59
CA GLY A 285 14.99 0.33 6.04
C GLY A 285 16.12 0.08 7.04
N LYS A 286 15.82 -0.09 8.34
CA LYS A 286 16.76 -0.50 9.39
C LYS A 286 16.75 -2.01 9.66
N GLY A 287 15.96 -2.80 8.93
CA GLY A 287 15.79 -4.23 9.16
C GLY A 287 14.98 -4.53 10.42
N GLY A 288 15.19 -5.72 10.97
CA GLY A 288 14.52 -6.24 12.17
C GLY A 288 15.45 -7.12 12.97
N LEU A 289 15.04 -8.37 13.20
CA LEU A 289 15.91 -9.44 13.68
C LEU A 289 17.08 -9.64 12.71
N TYR A 290 16.82 -9.52 11.41
CA TYR A 290 17.85 -9.51 10.36
C TYR A 290 18.28 -8.12 9.91
N PRO A 291 19.45 -8.00 9.24
CA PRO A 291 19.88 -6.77 8.55
C PRO A 291 18.88 -6.28 7.48
N PRO A 292 18.95 -4.98 7.11
CA PRO A 292 18.15 -4.40 6.03
C PRO A 292 18.20 -5.24 4.75
N GLY A 293 17.02 -5.51 4.17
CA GLY A 293 16.93 -6.21 2.89
C GLY A 293 17.20 -7.72 2.91
N TYR A 294 17.35 -8.36 4.08
CA TYR A 294 17.51 -9.82 4.20
C TYR A 294 16.16 -10.56 3.98
N THR A 295 15.17 -10.27 4.82
CA THR A 295 13.85 -10.92 4.79
C THR A 295 13.10 -10.67 3.47
N THR A 296 13.31 -9.48 2.87
CA THR A 296 12.82 -9.09 1.53
C THR A 296 13.56 -9.76 0.35
N LYS A 297 14.64 -10.53 0.61
CA LYS A 297 15.25 -11.46 -0.36
C LYS A 297 14.68 -12.87 -0.22
N ILE A 298 14.45 -13.37 1.00
CA ILE A 298 13.87 -14.71 1.23
C ILE A 298 12.46 -14.82 0.63
N GLN A 299 11.64 -13.76 0.73
CA GLN A 299 10.35 -13.67 0.02
C GLN A 299 10.44 -13.78 -1.52
N ARG A 300 11.64 -13.71 -2.12
CA ARG A 300 11.82 -13.85 -3.58
C ARG A 300 12.09 -15.30 -4.04
N GLN A 301 12.26 -16.26 -3.11
CA GLN A 301 12.56 -17.66 -3.43
C GLN A 301 11.37 -18.62 -3.27
N GLY A 302 10.32 -18.23 -2.54
CA GLY A 302 9.04 -18.96 -2.50
C GLY A 302 7.95 -18.19 -3.26
N GLU A 303 7.20 -18.86 -4.13
CA GLU A 303 6.27 -18.22 -5.07
C GLU A 303 4.99 -17.65 -4.41
N THR A 304 5.10 -16.49 -3.77
CA THR A 304 3.96 -15.59 -3.50
C THR A 304 4.37 -14.14 -3.75
N LYS A 305 3.53 -13.35 -4.45
CA LYS A 305 3.88 -11.97 -4.82
C LYS A 305 3.99 -11.05 -3.58
N PRO A 306 5.10 -10.33 -3.38
CA PRO A 306 5.30 -9.41 -2.25
C PRO A 306 4.73 -8.01 -2.54
N ASP A 307 3.41 -7.90 -2.72
CA ASP A 307 2.73 -6.62 -3.02
C ASP A 307 2.08 -5.99 -1.76
N ASN A 308 1.95 -4.65 -1.78
CA ASN A 308 1.11 -3.82 -0.90
C ASN A 308 1.62 -3.34 0.48
N LEU A 309 2.93 -3.08 0.68
CA LEU A 309 3.38 -2.18 1.77
C LEU A 309 4.41 -1.10 1.38
N ALA A 310 5.16 -1.25 0.29
CA ALA A 310 6.07 -0.20 -0.24
C ALA A 310 5.95 0.02 -1.76
N ALA A 311 5.08 -0.76 -2.41
CA ALA A 311 4.83 -0.71 -3.85
C ALA A 311 4.23 0.66 -4.27
N PRO A 312 4.74 1.31 -5.34
CA PRO A 312 4.17 2.55 -5.83
C PRO A 312 2.78 2.32 -6.45
N THR A 313 1.92 3.34 -6.35
CA THR A 313 0.82 3.50 -7.29
C THR A 313 1.39 4.09 -8.57
N ILE A 314 1.17 3.42 -9.71
CA ILE A 314 1.61 3.90 -11.02
C ILE A 314 0.49 4.75 -11.63
N TYR A 315 0.86 5.88 -12.22
CA TYR A 315 -0.03 6.72 -13.02
C TYR A 315 0.52 6.73 -14.45
N LEU A 316 -0.36 6.50 -15.43
CA LEU A 316 -0.03 6.31 -16.83
C LEU A 316 -0.86 7.27 -17.67
N LEU A 317 -0.22 8.00 -18.58
CA LEU A 317 -0.93 8.68 -19.67
C LEU A 317 -1.03 7.77 -20.87
N ASP A 318 -2.23 7.61 -21.39
CA ASP A 318 -2.52 7.06 -22.70
C ASP A 318 -2.99 8.20 -23.61
N ILE A 319 -2.38 8.35 -24.78
CA ILE A 319 -2.74 9.40 -25.75
C ILE A 319 -4.05 9.09 -26.50
N GLY A 320 -4.50 7.82 -26.50
CA GLY A 320 -5.78 7.42 -27.09
C GLY A 320 -5.71 6.93 -28.54
N PHE A 321 -4.54 6.52 -29.05
CA PHE A 321 -4.39 5.90 -30.38
C PHE A 321 -4.62 4.37 -30.38
N GLY A 322 -5.51 3.89 -29.52
CA GLY A 322 -5.86 2.47 -29.38
C GLY A 322 -6.76 1.93 -30.51
N GLU A 323 -7.28 0.72 -30.32
CA GLU A 323 -7.86 -0.14 -31.36
C GLU A 323 -9.06 0.46 -32.13
N ASP A 324 -9.79 1.42 -31.56
CA ASP A 324 -10.83 2.21 -32.24
C ASP A 324 -10.36 3.66 -32.44
N ILE A 325 -9.84 3.99 -33.63
CA ILE A 325 -9.55 5.38 -34.02
C ILE A 325 -10.87 6.12 -34.30
N SER A 326 -11.45 6.67 -33.23
CA SER A 326 -12.66 7.50 -33.34
C SER A 326 -12.41 8.80 -34.10
N ALA A 327 -13.49 9.44 -34.56
CA ALA A 327 -13.41 10.73 -35.25
C ALA A 327 -12.89 11.90 -34.39
N ASP A 328 -12.75 11.71 -33.07
CA ASP A 328 -12.24 12.71 -32.12
C ASP A 328 -10.98 12.20 -31.39
N PHE A 329 -9.97 11.79 -32.18
CA PHE A 329 -8.67 11.35 -31.67
C PHE A 329 -7.94 12.41 -30.82
N LEU A 330 -8.27 13.70 -31.00
CA LEU A 330 -7.68 14.79 -30.21
C LEU A 330 -8.03 14.62 -28.73
N HIS A 331 -9.29 14.31 -28.41
CA HIS A 331 -9.79 14.13 -27.04
C HIS A 331 -9.95 12.65 -26.66
N ALA A 332 -9.16 11.74 -27.25
CA ALA A 332 -9.16 10.33 -26.90
C ALA A 332 -8.32 10.00 -25.66
N GLY A 333 -7.53 10.95 -25.16
CA GLY A 333 -6.54 10.73 -24.11
C GLY A 333 -7.13 10.39 -22.73
N ARG A 334 -6.37 9.58 -21.97
CA ARG A 334 -6.74 9.06 -20.65
C ARG A 334 -5.59 9.18 -19.65
N LEU A 335 -5.91 9.45 -18.39
CA LEU A 335 -5.01 9.24 -17.26
C LEU A 335 -5.50 7.99 -16.51
N ILE A 336 -4.62 6.99 -16.38
CA ILE A 336 -4.90 5.66 -15.82
C ILE A 336 -4.08 5.47 -14.55
N VAL A 337 -4.67 4.84 -13.53
CA VAL A 337 -4.04 4.49 -12.25
C VAL A 337 -3.92 2.98 -12.16
N ALA A 338 -2.74 2.46 -11.83
CA ALA A 338 -2.42 1.03 -11.80
C ALA A 338 -1.57 0.61 -10.59
N SER A 339 -1.58 -0.69 -10.26
CA SER A 339 -0.72 -1.29 -9.24
C SER A 339 0.71 -1.55 -9.76
N ALA A 340 1.70 -1.57 -8.86
CA ALA A 340 3.11 -1.85 -9.17
C ALA A 340 3.39 -3.22 -9.83
N ASP A 341 2.42 -4.14 -9.78
CA ASP A 341 2.48 -5.47 -10.36
C ASP A 341 1.64 -5.63 -11.65
N GLY A 342 0.90 -4.57 -12.03
CA GLY A 342 0.00 -4.56 -13.19
C GLY A 342 -1.34 -5.29 -13.02
N SER A 343 -1.61 -5.96 -11.89
CA SER A 343 -2.84 -6.75 -11.69
C SER A 343 -4.13 -5.93 -11.56
N TYR A 344 -4.02 -4.63 -11.29
CA TYR A 344 -5.15 -3.72 -11.24
C TYR A 344 -4.84 -2.44 -12.02
N SER A 345 -5.81 -1.97 -12.80
CA SER A 345 -5.83 -0.59 -13.27
C SER A 345 -7.26 -0.05 -13.39
N ARG A 346 -7.40 1.27 -13.34
CA ARG A 346 -8.63 2.00 -13.67
C ARG A 346 -8.31 3.30 -14.38
N THR A 347 -9.19 3.77 -15.25
CA THR A 347 -9.11 5.17 -15.70
C THR A 347 -9.49 6.11 -14.55
N LEU A 348 -8.79 7.23 -14.46
CA LEU A 348 -8.98 8.31 -13.49
C LEU A 348 -9.58 9.54 -14.17
N LEU A 349 -9.01 9.94 -15.32
CA LEU A 349 -9.51 11.01 -16.19
C LEU A 349 -9.67 10.50 -17.61
N HIS A 350 -10.73 10.96 -18.28
CA HIS A 350 -11.03 10.73 -19.69
C HIS A 350 -11.01 12.08 -20.43
N HIS A 351 -11.01 12.03 -21.77
CA HIS A 351 -11.14 13.21 -22.64
C HIS A 351 -10.02 14.25 -22.49
N LEU A 352 -8.79 13.78 -22.30
CA LEU A 352 -7.59 14.62 -22.28
C LEU A 352 -7.15 14.93 -23.73
N GLU A 353 -6.79 16.18 -24.01
CA GLU A 353 -6.35 16.59 -25.36
C GLU A 353 -4.89 16.20 -25.61
N MET A 354 -4.71 15.06 -26.31
CA MET A 354 -3.42 14.43 -26.64
C MET A 354 -2.33 14.58 -25.55
N PRO A 355 -2.49 13.92 -24.39
CA PRO A 355 -1.57 14.06 -23.27
C PRO A 355 -0.23 13.35 -23.51
N ASP A 356 0.86 13.91 -22.99
CA ASP A 356 2.23 13.38 -23.21
C ASP A 356 2.99 13.11 -21.92
N GLY A 357 3.23 14.13 -21.10
CA GLY A 357 4.02 14.04 -19.86
C GLY A 357 3.17 14.11 -18.59
N VAL A 358 3.54 13.35 -17.57
CA VAL A 358 2.89 13.36 -16.24
C VAL A 358 3.91 13.24 -15.11
N ASP A 359 3.63 13.95 -14.00
CA ASP A 359 4.32 13.78 -12.72
C ASP A 359 3.42 14.21 -11.55
N ILE A 360 3.76 13.85 -10.31
CA ILE A 360 2.87 13.93 -9.13
C ILE A 360 3.59 14.54 -7.92
N SER A 361 3.00 15.58 -7.35
CA SER A 361 3.48 16.21 -6.12
C SER A 361 2.59 15.84 -4.95
N LEU A 362 3.06 14.90 -4.12
CA LEU A 362 2.36 14.48 -2.89
C LEU A 362 2.33 15.58 -1.81
N SER A 363 3.29 16.52 -1.82
CA SER A 363 3.31 17.66 -0.90
C SER A 363 2.20 18.67 -1.19
N CYS A 364 1.88 18.93 -2.48
CA CYS A 364 0.72 19.72 -2.86
C CYS A 364 -0.54 18.89 -3.19
N GLY A 365 -0.49 17.57 -3.03
CA GLY A 365 -1.63 16.66 -3.23
C GLY A 365 -2.19 16.61 -4.66
N ARG A 366 -1.36 16.86 -5.68
CA ARG A 366 -1.81 17.02 -7.08
C ARG A 366 -0.97 16.27 -8.11
N ILE A 367 -1.64 15.91 -9.20
CA ILE A 367 -1.07 15.41 -10.46
C ILE A 367 -0.90 16.60 -11.39
N PHE A 368 0.16 16.60 -12.21
CA PHE A 368 0.39 17.57 -13.26
C PHE A 368 0.61 16.82 -14.58
N TRP A 369 -0.01 17.27 -15.67
CA TRP A 369 0.22 16.70 -16.99
C TRP A 369 0.23 17.76 -18.11
N SER A 370 0.94 17.48 -19.18
CA SER A 370 0.89 18.27 -20.41
C SER A 370 -0.23 17.78 -21.33
N GLN A 371 -0.92 18.73 -21.96
CA GLN A 371 -1.82 18.48 -23.09
C GLN A 371 -1.21 19.19 -24.31
N MET A 372 -0.87 18.42 -25.35
CA MET A 372 -0.01 18.92 -26.42
C MET A 372 -0.61 20.03 -27.26
N GLY A 373 -1.94 20.10 -27.37
CA GLY A 373 -2.57 20.89 -28.42
C GLY A 373 -2.30 20.31 -29.82
N GLU A 374 -2.63 21.06 -30.86
CA GLU A 374 -2.35 20.67 -32.24
C GLU A 374 -0.91 21.07 -32.61
N PRO A 375 0.00 20.16 -33.02
CA PRO A 375 1.41 20.51 -33.28
C PRO A 375 1.67 21.58 -34.36
N SER A 376 0.64 21.93 -35.16
CA SER A 376 0.67 23.04 -36.12
C SER A 376 0.41 24.41 -35.48
N LYS A 377 -0.19 24.47 -34.28
CA LYS A 377 -0.67 25.66 -33.58
C LYS A 377 0.00 25.80 -32.21
N ASN A 378 0.22 27.04 -31.79
CA ASN A 378 0.65 27.34 -30.42
C ASN A 378 -0.60 27.33 -29.50
N ASN A 379 -1.10 26.15 -29.13
CA ASN A 379 -2.31 25.98 -28.32
C ASN A 379 -2.27 24.86 -27.26
N GLY A 380 -1.10 24.26 -26.99
CA GLY A 380 -0.91 23.33 -25.87
C GLY A 380 -1.01 24.01 -24.49
N SER A 381 -1.07 23.20 -23.43
CA SER A 381 -1.25 23.66 -22.03
C SER A 381 -0.63 22.70 -21.02
N ILE A 382 -0.42 23.17 -19.78
CA ILE A 382 -0.16 22.32 -18.61
C ILE A 382 -1.40 22.34 -17.72
N GLN A 383 -1.84 21.16 -17.30
CA GLN A 383 -3.06 20.91 -16.55
C GLN A 383 -2.71 20.22 -15.22
N SER A 384 -3.62 20.31 -14.25
CA SER A 384 -3.44 19.67 -12.95
C SER A 384 -4.77 19.31 -12.30
N ALA A 385 -4.79 18.22 -11.54
CA ALA A 385 -5.94 17.77 -10.75
C ALA A 385 -5.47 17.34 -9.36
N ASN A 386 -6.39 17.25 -8.40
CA ASN A 386 -6.17 16.46 -7.20
C ASN A 386 -5.91 14.99 -7.59
N ILE A 387 -5.25 14.23 -6.72
CA ILE A 387 -4.80 12.87 -7.06
C ILE A 387 -5.95 11.84 -7.15
N ASP A 388 -7.16 12.20 -6.74
CA ASP A 388 -8.41 11.46 -7.00
C ASP A 388 -9.08 11.80 -8.35
N GLY A 389 -8.54 12.76 -9.11
CA GLY A 389 -9.08 13.27 -10.37
C GLY A 389 -9.99 14.51 -10.23
N SER A 390 -10.25 14.98 -9.01
CA SER A 390 -11.09 16.17 -8.77
C SER A 390 -10.35 17.49 -9.03
N ASP A 391 -11.09 18.61 -9.08
CA ASP A 391 -10.53 19.98 -9.13
C ASP A 391 -9.52 20.19 -10.28
N ILE A 392 -9.91 19.83 -11.51
CA ILE A 392 -9.09 20.05 -12.71
C ILE A 392 -8.88 21.55 -12.95
N LYS A 393 -7.63 21.97 -13.13
CA LYS A 393 -7.19 23.35 -13.33
C LYS A 393 -6.15 23.44 -14.45
N GLU A 394 -6.33 24.42 -15.33
CA GLU A 394 -5.31 24.83 -16.29
C GLU A 394 -4.25 25.66 -15.57
N ILE A 395 -3.03 25.14 -15.50
CA ILE A 395 -1.89 25.72 -14.77
C ILE A 395 -1.09 26.64 -15.69
N ILE A 396 -0.84 26.21 -16.93
CA ILE A 396 -0.23 27.04 -17.97
C ILE A 396 -1.23 27.19 -19.11
N PRO A 397 -1.88 28.36 -19.25
CA PRO A 397 -2.91 28.57 -20.24
C PRO A 397 -2.49 28.40 -21.70
N ARG A 398 -3.48 27.99 -22.50
CA ARG A 398 -3.31 27.78 -23.95
C ARG A 398 -2.75 29.03 -24.63
N GLY A 399 -1.76 28.81 -25.49
CA GLY A 399 -1.08 29.88 -26.22
C GLY A 399 0.12 30.50 -25.50
N GLN A 400 0.40 30.15 -24.24
CA GLN A 400 1.69 30.49 -23.61
C GLN A 400 2.81 29.51 -24.02
N VAL A 401 2.43 28.27 -24.36
CA VAL A 401 3.31 27.15 -24.72
C VAL A 401 2.79 26.50 -26.01
N HIS A 402 3.69 25.97 -26.84
CA HIS A 402 3.31 25.48 -28.17
C HIS A 402 2.85 24.02 -28.12
N THR A 403 3.78 23.11 -27.84
CA THR A 403 3.55 21.67 -27.75
C THR A 403 4.29 21.13 -26.51
N PRO A 404 3.72 21.27 -25.31
CA PRO A 404 4.36 20.80 -24.09
C PRO A 404 4.48 19.27 -24.08
N LYS A 405 5.63 18.77 -23.63
CA LYS A 405 6.04 17.36 -23.64
C LYS A 405 6.22 16.82 -22.22
N GLN A 406 7.25 16.02 -21.97
CA GLN A 406 7.51 15.48 -20.63
C GLN A 406 7.81 16.61 -19.64
N LEU A 407 7.47 16.34 -18.39
CA LEU A 407 7.58 17.28 -17.28
C LEU A 407 8.08 16.56 -16.03
N ALA A 408 8.66 17.35 -15.11
CA ALA A 408 9.19 16.89 -13.84
C ALA A 408 8.89 17.90 -12.73
N ILE A 409 8.65 17.39 -11.52
CA ILE A 409 8.36 18.16 -10.31
C ILE A 409 9.64 18.36 -9.49
N ASP A 410 9.99 19.62 -9.25
CA ASP A 410 10.91 20.01 -8.20
C ASP A 410 10.14 20.16 -6.89
N HIS A 411 10.12 19.10 -6.09
CA HIS A 411 9.46 19.09 -4.78
C HIS A 411 10.10 20.05 -3.77
N GLN A 412 11.37 20.45 -3.95
CA GLN A 412 12.08 21.29 -2.98
C GLN A 412 11.72 22.76 -3.17
N ASN A 413 11.69 23.22 -4.43
CA ASN A 413 11.40 24.61 -4.79
C ASN A 413 9.93 24.83 -5.22
N ALA A 414 9.09 23.80 -5.13
CA ALA A 414 7.68 23.79 -5.54
C ALA A 414 7.45 24.24 -7.01
N LYS A 415 8.33 23.78 -7.91
CA LYS A 415 8.31 24.10 -9.34
C LYS A 415 7.88 22.93 -10.21
N ILE A 416 7.22 23.24 -11.32
CA ILE A 416 7.07 22.36 -12.47
C ILE A 416 8.12 22.79 -13.51
N TYR A 417 8.86 21.83 -14.06
CA TYR A 417 9.67 22.01 -15.26
C TYR A 417 9.05 21.19 -16.39
N PHE A 418 9.00 21.73 -17.61
CA PHE A 418 8.50 21.01 -18.78
C PHE A 418 9.18 21.46 -20.08
N CYS A 419 9.29 20.54 -21.04
CA CYS A 419 9.78 20.85 -22.37
C CYS A 419 8.66 21.29 -23.31
N ASP A 420 8.98 22.15 -24.29
CA ASP A 420 8.09 22.57 -25.37
C ASP A 420 8.77 22.26 -26.72
N ARG A 421 8.16 21.36 -27.51
CA ARG A 421 8.77 20.72 -28.67
C ARG A 421 8.91 21.70 -29.85
N GLU A 422 7.81 22.00 -30.53
CA GLU A 422 7.77 22.99 -31.61
C GLU A 422 8.05 24.41 -31.10
N GLY A 423 7.80 24.69 -29.82
CA GLY A 423 8.18 25.96 -29.20
C GLY A 423 9.67 26.11 -28.93
N MET A 424 10.47 25.02 -29.05
CA MET A 424 11.93 25.01 -28.92
C MET A 424 12.45 25.63 -27.61
N ARG A 425 11.85 25.20 -26.49
CA ARG A 425 12.09 25.77 -25.17
C ARG A 425 12.05 24.72 -24.05
N VAL A 426 12.68 25.05 -22.93
CA VAL A 426 12.41 24.45 -21.61
C VAL A 426 11.83 25.54 -20.71
N HIS A 427 10.76 25.22 -19.99
CA HIS A 427 9.98 26.13 -19.18
C HIS A 427 10.01 25.74 -17.69
N ARG A 428 9.78 26.73 -16.81
CA ARG A 428 9.63 26.58 -15.35
C ARG A 428 8.43 27.40 -14.87
N ALA A 429 7.67 26.89 -13.90
CA ALA A 429 6.59 27.63 -13.23
C ALA A 429 6.39 27.12 -11.79
N ASN A 430 5.67 27.87 -10.95
CA ASN A 430 5.15 27.37 -9.67
C ASN A 430 4.00 26.36 -9.89
N PHE A 431 3.63 25.59 -8.85
CA PHE A 431 2.49 24.66 -8.89
C PHE A 431 1.12 25.31 -9.18
N ASP A 432 0.99 26.63 -9.06
CA ASP A 432 -0.22 27.41 -9.39
C ASP A 432 -0.12 28.14 -10.76
N GLY A 433 0.98 27.93 -11.50
CA GLY A 433 1.25 28.59 -12.78
C GLY A 433 1.90 29.98 -12.66
N SER A 434 1.99 30.53 -11.45
CA SER A 434 2.66 31.81 -11.22
C SER A 434 4.18 31.69 -11.41
N GLY A 435 4.84 32.79 -11.76
CA GLY A 435 6.26 32.78 -12.08
C GLY A 435 6.63 31.88 -13.27
N HIS A 436 5.73 31.71 -14.23
CA HIS A 436 6.01 31.01 -15.49
C HIS A 436 7.09 31.76 -16.28
N GLU A 437 8.19 31.07 -16.55
CA GLU A 437 9.35 31.57 -17.27
C GLU A 437 9.92 30.52 -18.24
N VAL A 438 10.69 30.98 -19.22
CA VAL A 438 11.54 30.12 -20.05
C VAL A 438 12.90 30.02 -19.35
N VAL A 439 13.49 28.83 -19.28
CA VAL A 439 14.84 28.60 -18.72
C VAL A 439 15.88 28.21 -19.78
N VAL A 440 15.43 27.72 -20.95
CA VAL A 440 16.26 27.49 -22.15
C VAL A 440 15.45 27.87 -23.40
N LYS A 441 16.07 28.58 -24.36
CA LYS A 441 15.53 28.77 -25.72
C LYS A 441 16.52 28.23 -26.76
N THR A 442 16.08 27.27 -27.58
CA THR A 442 16.94 26.57 -28.56
C THR A 442 16.66 26.98 -30.01
N GLY A 443 15.56 27.69 -30.24
CA GLY A 443 15.19 28.29 -31.52
C GLY A 443 14.01 29.24 -31.38
N ASP A 444 13.53 29.79 -32.49
CA ASP A 444 12.33 30.63 -32.55
C ASP A 444 11.23 29.97 -33.38
N PHE A 445 10.09 29.66 -32.75
CA PHE A 445 8.97 28.96 -33.39
C PHE A 445 8.25 29.77 -34.48
N ASN A 446 8.59 31.05 -34.63
CA ASN A 446 8.11 31.91 -35.71
C ASN A 446 9.04 31.87 -36.95
N ASN A 447 10.21 31.23 -36.84
CA ASN A 447 11.15 31.03 -37.95
C ASN A 447 10.94 29.62 -38.54
N HIS A 448 10.65 29.55 -39.85
CA HIS A 448 10.33 28.30 -40.55
C HIS A 448 11.50 27.29 -40.52
N GLU A 449 12.69 27.73 -40.90
CA GLU A 449 13.90 26.90 -40.95
C GLU A 449 14.27 26.31 -39.58
N GLN A 450 14.04 27.07 -38.50
CA GLN A 450 14.27 26.60 -37.13
C GLN A 450 13.15 25.67 -36.66
N LYS A 451 11.89 25.91 -37.05
CA LYS A 451 10.77 25.02 -36.69
C LYS A 451 10.92 23.62 -37.32
N GLU A 452 11.50 23.54 -38.52
CA GLU A 452 11.81 22.27 -39.22
C GLU A 452 13.09 21.57 -38.70
N ASP A 453 13.95 22.27 -37.94
CA ASP A 453 15.16 21.71 -37.35
C ASP A 453 14.83 20.91 -36.07
N GLU A 454 14.45 19.64 -36.24
CA GLU A 454 14.15 18.71 -35.13
C GLU A 454 15.31 18.56 -34.12
N THR A 455 16.55 18.99 -34.44
CA THR A 455 17.65 19.00 -33.45
C THR A 455 17.47 20.06 -32.37
N ARG A 456 16.56 21.02 -32.55
CA ARG A 456 16.21 22.05 -31.56
C ARG A 456 15.13 21.61 -30.59
N TRP A 457 14.27 20.69 -31.02
CA TRP A 457 13.05 20.30 -30.31
C TRP A 457 13.35 19.64 -28.95
N CYS A 458 12.96 20.32 -27.87
CA CYS A 458 13.07 19.82 -26.50
C CYS A 458 11.92 18.84 -26.19
N VAL A 459 12.19 17.73 -25.47
CA VAL A 459 11.15 16.71 -25.20
C VAL A 459 11.10 16.25 -23.74
N GLY A 460 12.23 15.83 -23.17
CA GLY A 460 12.38 15.36 -21.80
C GLY A 460 13.02 16.40 -20.91
N VAL A 461 12.66 16.46 -19.62
CA VAL A 461 13.33 17.29 -18.60
C VAL A 461 13.36 16.58 -17.25
N CYS A 462 14.46 16.70 -16.49
CA CYS A 462 14.52 16.29 -15.08
C CYS A 462 15.41 17.24 -14.25
N VAL A 463 15.28 17.20 -12.93
CA VAL A 463 15.85 18.22 -12.02
C VAL A 463 16.63 17.57 -10.87
N ASP A 464 17.85 18.04 -10.63
CA ASP A 464 18.62 17.77 -9.41
C ASP A 464 18.72 19.06 -8.60
N ALA A 465 17.68 19.31 -7.80
CA ALA A 465 17.59 20.49 -6.94
C ALA A 465 18.73 20.55 -5.91
N ASN A 466 19.22 19.40 -5.41
CA ASN A 466 20.31 19.35 -4.43
C ASN A 466 21.63 19.94 -4.96
N ARG A 467 21.92 19.74 -6.26
CA ARG A 467 23.11 20.31 -6.93
C ARG A 467 22.81 21.60 -7.70
N GLY A 468 21.57 22.10 -7.64
CA GLY A 468 21.15 23.26 -8.43
C GLY A 468 21.25 23.03 -9.95
N LYS A 469 20.94 21.81 -10.44
CA LYS A 469 21.05 21.44 -11.86
C LYS A 469 19.72 20.99 -12.45
N PHE A 470 19.54 21.16 -13.75
CA PHE A 470 18.52 20.46 -14.52
C PHE A 470 19.09 19.92 -15.83
N TYR A 471 18.41 18.93 -16.40
CA TYR A 471 18.81 18.17 -17.58
C TYR A 471 17.64 18.15 -18.57
N TRP A 472 17.93 18.13 -19.87
CA TRP A 472 16.89 17.95 -20.91
C TRP A 472 17.40 17.21 -22.15
N THR A 473 16.47 16.58 -22.87
CA THR A 473 16.73 15.97 -24.19
C THR A 473 16.44 16.96 -25.33
N GLN A 474 17.22 16.86 -26.40
CA GLN A 474 16.80 17.30 -27.74
C GLN A 474 16.76 16.07 -28.64
N LYS A 475 15.58 15.75 -29.18
CA LYS A 475 15.38 14.44 -29.82
C LYS A 475 16.15 14.27 -31.14
N GLY A 476 16.27 15.33 -31.94
CA GLY A 476 16.76 15.22 -33.32
C GLY A 476 15.76 14.52 -34.26
N PRO A 477 15.99 14.52 -35.58
CA PRO A 477 15.14 13.76 -36.50
C PRO A 477 15.09 12.28 -36.15
N SER A 478 13.94 11.64 -36.38
CA SER A 478 13.78 10.24 -35.96
C SER A 478 14.82 9.32 -36.61
N LYS A 479 15.37 8.39 -35.82
CA LYS A 479 16.38 7.39 -36.24
C LYS A 479 17.67 7.98 -36.82
N SER A 480 17.96 9.27 -36.57
CA SER A 480 19.03 10.00 -37.29
C SER A 480 20.40 10.02 -36.61
N GLY A 481 20.51 9.63 -35.33
CA GLY A 481 21.78 9.74 -34.59
C GLY A 481 22.20 11.19 -34.33
N LYS A 482 21.23 12.11 -34.22
CA LYS A 482 21.43 13.54 -33.93
C LYS A 482 20.84 13.96 -32.59
N GLY A 483 20.35 13.00 -31.81
CA GLY A 483 19.84 13.22 -30.46
C GLY A 483 20.92 13.65 -29.49
N ARG A 484 20.54 14.47 -28.51
CA ARG A 484 21.45 15.06 -27.51
C ARG A 484 20.81 15.15 -26.13
N ILE A 485 21.63 15.11 -25.09
CA ILE A 485 21.25 15.41 -23.70
C ILE A 485 22.17 16.51 -23.16
N PHE A 486 21.57 17.49 -22.51
CA PHE A 486 22.24 18.65 -21.93
C PHE A 486 22.02 18.75 -20.42
N ARG A 487 22.87 19.54 -19.77
CA ARG A 487 22.72 20.01 -18.38
C ARG A 487 22.95 21.52 -18.32
N ALA A 488 22.29 22.20 -17.39
CA ALA A 488 22.62 23.58 -16.99
C ALA A 488 22.38 23.77 -15.48
N ASN A 489 22.77 24.93 -14.92
CA ASN A 489 22.34 25.33 -13.58
C ASN A 489 20.85 25.71 -13.58
N ILE A 490 20.17 25.49 -12.46
CA ILE A 490 18.80 25.99 -12.24
C ILE A 490 18.75 27.52 -12.34
N ASP A 491 19.75 28.19 -11.74
CA ASP A 491 19.90 29.64 -11.79
C ASP A 491 21.04 30.05 -12.74
N MET A 492 20.77 30.98 -13.65
CA MET A 492 21.75 31.52 -14.61
C MET A 492 22.80 32.40 -13.91
N HIS A 493 23.97 32.59 -14.53
CA HIS A 493 24.98 33.49 -13.96
C HIS A 493 24.51 34.96 -14.00
N PRO A 494 24.92 35.81 -13.03
CA PRO A 494 24.45 37.20 -12.97
C PRO A 494 24.75 37.99 -14.25
N GLY A 495 23.68 38.49 -14.90
CA GLY A 495 23.76 39.22 -16.18
C GLY A 495 23.58 38.37 -17.43
N GLU A 496 23.46 37.04 -17.30
CA GLU A 496 23.07 36.16 -18.40
C GLU A 496 21.54 36.09 -18.58
N THR A 497 21.12 35.56 -19.73
CA THR A 497 19.73 35.38 -20.14
C THR A 497 19.55 34.04 -20.84
N VAL A 498 18.30 33.61 -21.04
CA VAL A 498 17.95 32.35 -21.73
C VAL A 498 18.56 32.17 -23.13
N SER A 499 19.00 33.26 -23.76
CA SER A 499 19.56 33.30 -25.13
C SER A 499 21.09 33.38 -25.16
N ASN A 500 21.77 33.61 -24.03
CA ASN A 500 23.23 33.74 -23.95
C ASN A 500 23.88 33.10 -22.71
N ARG A 501 23.11 32.36 -21.90
CA ARG A 501 23.62 31.61 -20.75
C ARG A 501 24.75 30.65 -21.16
N SER A 502 25.93 30.80 -20.57
CA SER A 502 27.15 30.08 -20.97
C SER A 502 27.32 28.72 -20.29
N ASP A 503 26.43 28.39 -19.36
CA ASP A 503 26.49 27.22 -18.49
C ASP A 503 25.83 25.94 -19.05
N ILE A 504 25.39 25.99 -20.31
CA ILE A 504 24.80 24.84 -21.03
C ILE A 504 25.91 23.86 -21.42
N GLU A 505 25.86 22.67 -20.85
CA GLU A 505 26.83 21.59 -21.03
C GLU A 505 26.20 20.45 -21.85
N PRO A 506 26.67 20.14 -23.08
CA PRO A 506 26.31 18.89 -23.74
C PRO A 506 26.95 17.72 -22.95
N LEU A 507 26.11 16.78 -22.51
CA LEU A 507 26.54 15.59 -21.79
C LEU A 507 26.69 14.37 -22.69
N PHE A 508 25.72 14.18 -23.59
CA PHE A 508 25.68 13.09 -24.55
C PHE A 508 25.23 13.62 -25.91
N GLU A 509 25.92 13.18 -26.96
CA GLU A 509 25.62 13.51 -28.35
C GLU A 509 25.62 12.24 -29.19
N HIS A 510 25.14 12.34 -30.43
CA HIS A 510 24.98 11.21 -31.36
C HIS A 510 24.00 10.12 -30.87
N LEU A 511 23.06 10.47 -29.99
CA LEU A 511 22.03 9.55 -29.53
C LEU A 511 20.98 9.29 -30.64
N PRO A 512 20.38 8.08 -30.70
CA PRO A 512 19.36 7.72 -31.68
C PRO A 512 18.21 8.72 -31.81
N GLU A 513 17.45 8.90 -30.72
CA GLU A 513 16.32 9.83 -30.56
C GLU A 513 15.90 9.82 -29.07
N PRO A 514 16.57 10.58 -28.18
CA PRO A 514 16.33 10.52 -26.74
C PRO A 514 15.07 11.28 -26.37
N ILE A 515 14.21 10.66 -25.55
CA ILE A 515 12.88 11.17 -25.24
C ILE A 515 12.76 11.64 -23.80
N ASP A 516 12.52 10.74 -22.85
CA ASP A 516 12.33 11.05 -21.42
C ASP A 516 13.59 10.69 -20.61
N LEU A 517 13.78 11.32 -19.45
CA LEU A 517 14.97 11.13 -18.61
C LEU A 517 14.71 11.40 -17.13
N GLU A 518 15.50 10.77 -16.27
CA GLU A 518 15.44 10.92 -14.81
C GLU A 518 16.82 10.80 -14.16
N ILE A 519 17.00 11.42 -12.98
CA ILE A 519 18.28 11.54 -12.27
C ILE A 519 18.18 10.92 -10.87
N ASP A 520 18.88 9.82 -10.59
CA ASP A 520 19.14 9.43 -9.19
C ASP A 520 20.27 10.30 -8.65
N ALA A 521 19.86 11.44 -8.08
CA ALA A 521 20.73 12.44 -7.48
C ALA A 521 21.54 11.91 -6.27
N ASN A 522 21.24 10.73 -5.73
CA ASN A 522 22.05 10.12 -4.66
C ASN A 522 23.28 9.40 -5.23
N GLU A 523 23.13 8.78 -6.40
CA GLU A 523 24.15 7.96 -7.07
C GLU A 523 24.88 8.73 -8.20
N ASP A 524 24.48 9.98 -8.48
CA ASP A 524 24.95 10.79 -9.63
C ASP A 524 24.70 10.09 -10.99
N MET A 525 23.60 9.34 -11.09
CA MET A 525 23.26 8.49 -12.23
C MET A 525 22.03 9.01 -13.00
N LEU A 526 22.25 9.43 -14.25
CA LEU A 526 21.19 9.81 -15.19
C LEU A 526 20.71 8.57 -15.97
N TYR A 527 19.40 8.45 -16.15
CA TYR A 527 18.71 7.41 -16.91
C TYR A 527 17.84 8.06 -18.00
N TRP A 528 17.67 7.43 -19.17
CA TRP A 528 16.83 7.96 -20.24
C TRP A 528 16.31 6.88 -21.20
N THR A 529 15.26 7.21 -21.95
CA THR A 529 14.76 6.41 -23.08
C THR A 529 15.28 6.92 -24.42
N ASP A 530 15.64 5.99 -25.31
CA ASP A 530 15.99 6.28 -26.71
C ASP A 530 15.03 5.52 -27.64
N ARG A 531 14.52 6.22 -28.66
CA ARG A 531 13.70 5.67 -29.74
C ARG A 531 14.54 5.21 -30.93
N GLY A 532 13.89 4.64 -31.94
CA GLY A 532 14.54 4.30 -33.21
C GLY A 532 15.23 2.94 -33.26
N GLU A 533 16.12 2.75 -34.23
CA GLU A 533 16.54 1.41 -34.68
C GLU A 533 17.54 0.69 -33.77
N TYR A 534 17.44 -0.64 -33.77
CA TYR A 534 18.43 -1.53 -33.20
C TYR A 534 19.79 -1.36 -33.93
N PRO A 535 20.94 -1.53 -33.23
CA PRO A 535 21.10 -1.97 -31.85
C PRO A 535 21.31 -0.82 -30.85
N GLN A 536 20.83 0.39 -31.12
CA GLN A 536 21.08 1.56 -30.26
C GLN A 536 19.78 2.18 -29.71
N GLY A 537 18.80 2.40 -30.58
CA GLY A 537 17.47 2.85 -30.22
C GLY A 537 16.58 1.77 -29.60
N ASN A 538 15.35 2.16 -29.27
CA ASN A 538 14.34 1.37 -28.57
C ASN A 538 14.90 0.71 -27.30
N SER A 539 15.48 1.57 -26.47
CA SER A 539 16.30 1.21 -25.31
C SER A 539 16.04 2.09 -24.08
N VAL A 540 16.32 1.52 -22.90
CA VAL A 540 16.53 2.29 -21.66
C VAL A 540 18.02 2.34 -21.40
N ASN A 541 18.53 3.51 -21.05
CA ASN A 541 19.95 3.82 -20.89
C ASN A 541 20.24 4.37 -19.50
N ARG A 542 21.51 4.30 -19.09
CA ARG A 542 22.06 5.07 -17.97
C ARG A 542 23.49 5.53 -18.19
N ALA A 543 23.90 6.59 -17.49
CA ALA A 543 25.29 7.04 -17.39
C ALA A 543 25.55 7.78 -16.07
N PHE A 544 26.80 7.74 -15.61
CA PHE A 544 27.25 8.58 -14.50
C PHE A 544 27.48 10.02 -15.00
N VAL A 545 26.92 10.99 -14.28
CA VAL A 545 26.99 12.44 -14.61
C VAL A 545 27.63 13.29 -13.52
N GLY A 546 28.00 12.69 -12.38
CA GLY A 546 28.79 13.33 -11.32
C GLY A 546 30.23 13.66 -11.76
N SER A 547 31.06 14.11 -10.82
CA SER A 547 32.45 14.49 -11.14
C SER A 547 33.40 14.32 -9.95
N PRO A 548 34.61 13.74 -10.15
CA PRO A 548 35.12 13.19 -11.41
C PRO A 548 34.50 11.81 -11.74
N GLY A 549 34.32 11.50 -13.03
CA GLY A 549 33.88 10.16 -13.45
C GLY A 549 33.70 10.00 -14.97
N PRO A 550 33.59 8.75 -15.47
CA PRO A 550 33.44 8.48 -16.89
C PRO A 550 31.98 8.65 -17.36
N LYS A 551 31.73 9.67 -18.19
CA LYS A 551 30.45 9.88 -18.89
C LYS A 551 30.20 8.83 -19.99
N LYS A 552 30.02 7.56 -19.63
CA LYS A 552 29.78 6.46 -20.59
C LYS A 552 28.34 5.95 -20.49
N ALA A 553 27.59 6.09 -21.58
CA ALA A 553 26.26 5.48 -21.74
C ALA A 553 26.33 3.95 -21.68
N THR A 554 25.37 3.34 -21.00
CA THR A 554 25.16 1.89 -20.90
C THR A 554 23.69 1.57 -21.12
N ILE A 555 23.40 0.74 -22.12
CA ILE A 555 22.04 0.25 -22.39
C ILE A 555 21.67 -0.80 -21.34
N LEU A 556 20.54 -0.58 -20.66
CA LEU A 556 19.98 -1.44 -19.61
C LEU A 556 18.88 -2.36 -20.13
N SER A 557 18.03 -1.82 -21.00
CA SER A 557 16.89 -2.53 -21.55
C SER A 557 16.80 -2.30 -23.05
N ARG A 558 16.20 -3.27 -23.73
CA ARG A 558 16.03 -3.34 -25.18
C ARG A 558 14.68 -3.97 -25.48
N HIS A 559 14.29 -3.99 -26.75
CA HIS A 559 13.05 -4.60 -27.23
C HIS A 559 11.83 -3.91 -26.61
N LEU A 560 11.62 -2.69 -27.13
CA LEU A 560 10.58 -1.72 -26.81
C LEU A 560 10.01 -1.22 -28.14
N HIS A 561 8.78 -0.72 -28.12
CA HIS A 561 8.00 -0.33 -29.29
C HIS A 561 7.76 1.19 -29.30
N GLU A 562 8.80 1.94 -29.66
CA GLU A 562 8.93 3.40 -29.50
C GLU A 562 8.86 3.84 -28.03
N ALA A 563 9.94 3.51 -27.30
CA ALA A 563 10.15 3.86 -25.89
C ALA A 563 9.85 5.35 -25.60
N ILE A 564 9.28 5.63 -24.42
CA ILE A 564 8.93 7.00 -24.02
C ILE A 564 9.09 7.25 -22.52
N GLY A 565 8.05 7.11 -21.70
CA GLY A 565 8.10 7.55 -20.30
C GLY A 565 9.03 6.69 -19.44
N LEU A 566 9.70 7.31 -18.47
CA LEU A 566 10.60 6.62 -17.52
C LEU A 566 10.51 7.25 -16.12
N ARG A 567 10.39 6.41 -15.08
CA ARG A 567 10.47 6.82 -13.67
C ARG A 567 11.29 5.84 -12.82
N ILE A 568 11.96 6.37 -11.80
CA ILE A 568 12.80 5.62 -10.86
C ILE A 568 12.06 5.47 -9.52
N ASP A 569 11.77 4.23 -9.16
CA ASP A 569 11.34 3.87 -7.81
C ASP A 569 12.59 3.80 -6.92
N HIS A 570 12.96 4.94 -6.34
CA HIS A 570 14.12 5.04 -5.44
C HIS A 570 13.95 4.23 -4.13
N VAL A 571 12.72 3.81 -3.79
CA VAL A 571 12.38 3.08 -2.55
C VAL A 571 12.67 1.59 -2.73
N ASN A 572 12.12 0.97 -3.78
CA ASN A 572 12.29 -0.46 -4.08
C ASN A 572 13.47 -0.73 -5.04
N LYS A 573 14.11 0.33 -5.55
CA LYS A 573 15.25 0.31 -6.50
C LYS A 573 14.90 -0.37 -7.83
N HIS A 574 13.78 0.05 -8.40
CA HIS A 574 13.31 -0.35 -9.73
C HIS A 574 13.26 0.84 -10.70
N ILE A 575 13.32 0.55 -12.00
CA ILE A 575 12.97 1.49 -13.08
C ILE A 575 11.65 1.02 -13.68
N TYR A 576 10.68 1.91 -13.82
CA TYR A 576 9.44 1.69 -14.57
C TYR A 576 9.50 2.52 -15.85
N TYR A 577 9.08 1.95 -16.98
CA TYR A 577 9.18 2.61 -18.29
C TYR A 577 8.12 2.10 -19.27
N THR A 578 7.73 2.95 -20.22
CA THR A 578 6.63 2.71 -21.16
C THR A 578 7.06 2.84 -22.62
N ASP A 579 6.25 2.30 -23.51
CA ASP A 579 6.35 2.51 -24.96
C ASP A 579 5.00 2.79 -25.63
N LEU A 580 5.04 3.29 -26.86
CA LEU A 580 3.82 3.57 -27.63
C LEU A 580 3.08 2.28 -28.05
N GLY A 581 3.74 1.12 -27.97
CA GLY A 581 3.14 -0.21 -28.19
C GLY A 581 2.25 -0.71 -27.04
N GLY A 582 1.91 0.15 -26.06
CA GLY A 582 0.96 -0.17 -25.00
C GLY A 582 1.55 -1.04 -23.88
N SER A 583 2.86 -1.20 -23.82
CA SER A 583 3.53 -1.97 -22.77
C SER A 583 4.06 -1.09 -21.64
N VAL A 584 3.84 -1.53 -20.40
CA VAL A 584 4.49 -1.01 -19.19
C VAL A 584 5.49 -2.05 -18.70
N TYR A 585 6.74 -1.65 -18.54
CA TYR A 585 7.82 -2.52 -18.07
C TYR A 585 8.36 -2.09 -16.72
N ARG A 586 8.98 -3.05 -16.02
CA ARG A 586 9.78 -2.83 -14.81
C ARG A 586 11.08 -3.62 -14.88
N SER A 587 12.19 -3.04 -14.44
CA SER A 587 13.45 -3.75 -14.18
C SER A 587 14.11 -3.23 -12.91
N ASP A 588 15.18 -3.87 -12.46
CA ASP A 588 16.08 -3.30 -11.45
C ASP A 588 16.89 -2.13 -12.04
N LEU A 589 17.55 -1.31 -11.19
CA LEU A 589 18.43 -0.20 -11.64
C LEU A 589 19.61 -0.65 -12.53
N THR A 590 19.86 -1.95 -12.63
CA THR A 590 20.87 -2.59 -13.49
C THR A 590 20.33 -3.05 -14.85
N GLY A 591 19.02 -2.88 -15.13
CA GLY A 591 18.34 -3.47 -16.29
C GLY A 591 17.98 -4.96 -16.12
N ALA A 592 18.51 -5.61 -15.08
CA ALA A 592 18.18 -7.00 -14.75
C ALA A 592 16.69 -7.16 -14.38
N ASN A 593 16.20 -8.39 -14.50
CA ASN A 593 14.83 -8.76 -14.10
C ASN A 593 13.72 -7.95 -14.81
N LYS A 594 13.91 -7.60 -16.11
CA LYS A 594 12.86 -7.01 -16.95
C LYS A 594 11.58 -7.86 -16.90
N LYS A 595 10.47 -7.25 -16.53
CA LYS A 595 9.12 -7.81 -16.62
C LYS A 595 8.21 -6.82 -17.35
N THR A 596 7.31 -7.32 -18.19
CA THR A 596 6.14 -6.57 -18.63
C THR A 596 5.09 -6.69 -17.51
N LEU A 597 4.55 -5.57 -17.03
CA LEU A 597 3.54 -5.52 -15.97
C LEU A 597 2.13 -5.58 -16.55
N CYS A 598 1.88 -4.79 -17.60
CA CYS A 598 0.68 -4.88 -18.41
C CYS A 598 1.02 -4.59 -19.88
N ASN A 599 0.25 -5.21 -20.75
CA ASN A 599 0.06 -4.80 -22.14
C ASN A 599 -1.45 -4.57 -22.28
N VAL A 600 -1.84 -3.35 -22.66
CA VAL A 600 -3.23 -2.92 -22.77
C VAL A 600 -3.37 -2.22 -24.12
N GLY A 601 -4.53 -2.37 -24.79
CA GLY A 601 -4.88 -1.64 -26.03
C GLY A 601 -4.95 -0.14 -25.80
N ALA A 602 -3.78 0.50 -25.78
CA ALA A 602 -3.51 1.87 -25.36
C ALA A 602 -2.13 2.28 -25.93
N THR A 603 -1.85 3.56 -25.93
CA THR A 603 -0.58 4.12 -26.43
C THR A 603 0.02 4.99 -25.35
N PHE A 604 0.84 4.38 -24.49
CA PHE A 604 1.34 5.06 -23.29
C PHE A 604 2.39 6.11 -23.63
N THR A 605 2.19 7.35 -23.16
CA THR A 605 3.09 8.48 -23.39
C THR A 605 3.82 8.96 -22.15
N GLY A 606 3.26 8.79 -20.96
CA GLY A 606 3.87 9.29 -19.73
C GLY A 606 3.64 8.35 -18.56
N ILE A 607 4.55 8.36 -17.59
CA ILE A 607 4.46 7.56 -16.37
C ILE A 607 4.88 8.40 -15.16
N ALA A 608 4.18 8.22 -14.04
CA ALA A 608 4.49 8.83 -12.74
C ALA A 608 4.27 7.81 -11.62
N LEU A 609 4.99 7.97 -10.51
CA LEU A 609 4.96 7.05 -9.37
C LEU A 609 4.58 7.79 -8.08
N ALA A 610 3.68 7.21 -7.29
CA ALA A 610 3.29 7.73 -5.99
C ALA A 610 3.46 6.66 -4.90
N HIS A 611 4.34 6.92 -3.93
CA HIS A 611 4.46 6.09 -2.72
C HIS A 611 3.66 6.71 -1.58
N CYS A 612 2.62 6.02 -1.11
CA CYS A 612 2.08 6.28 0.22
C CYS A 612 2.89 5.50 1.25
N ASN A 613 3.40 6.18 2.28
CA ASN A 613 4.11 5.52 3.38
C ASN A 613 3.16 4.90 4.43
N GLY A 614 1.85 5.17 4.34
CA GLY A 614 0.80 4.68 5.25
C GLY A 614 0.92 5.10 6.72
N ALA A 615 1.97 5.83 7.10
CA ALA A 615 2.41 6.00 8.48
C ALA A 615 1.93 7.33 9.09
N GLN A 616 1.87 8.39 8.30
CA GLN A 616 1.35 9.71 8.68
C GLN A 616 0.63 10.35 7.49
N PRO A 617 -0.35 11.24 7.70
CA PRO A 617 -0.79 12.15 6.65
C PRO A 617 0.41 13.04 6.24
N CYS A 618 0.46 13.51 4.99
CA CYS A 618 1.39 14.60 4.68
C CYS A 618 0.94 15.89 5.38
N SER A 619 1.85 16.83 5.63
CA SER A 619 1.55 18.09 6.34
C SER A 619 0.31 18.80 5.80
N ARG A 620 0.15 18.84 4.47
CA ARG A 620 -1.03 19.39 3.78
C ARG A 620 -2.35 18.71 4.16
N CYS A 621 -2.38 17.41 4.41
CA CYS A 621 -3.59 16.71 4.86
C CYS A 621 -3.94 17.05 6.32
N GLU A 622 -2.95 17.41 7.15
CA GLU A 622 -3.17 17.88 8.52
C GLU A 622 -3.57 19.37 8.54
N GLU A 623 -2.96 20.19 7.68
CA GLU A 623 -3.17 21.64 7.57
C GLU A 623 -4.52 22.05 6.95
N HIS A 624 -5.10 21.21 6.08
CA HIS A 624 -6.41 21.46 5.45
C HIS A 624 -7.54 20.52 5.93
N ASP A 625 -7.32 19.71 6.97
CA ASP A 625 -8.22 18.63 7.44
C ASP A 625 -8.77 17.74 6.29
N ALA A 626 -7.91 17.50 5.29
CA ALA A 626 -8.29 16.85 4.04
C ALA A 626 -8.18 15.32 4.14
N ILE A 627 -9.10 14.61 3.48
CA ILE A 627 -9.09 13.14 3.43
C ILE A 627 -7.81 12.68 2.72
N CYS A 628 -6.94 11.98 3.45
CA CYS A 628 -5.78 11.31 2.85
C CYS A 628 -6.25 10.14 1.99
N ILE A 629 -6.38 10.37 0.69
CA ILE A 629 -6.88 9.40 -0.31
C ILE A 629 -6.11 8.07 -0.36
N PHE A 630 -4.90 8.04 0.21
CA PHE A 630 -4.03 6.86 0.27
C PHE A 630 -3.96 6.21 1.66
N GLY A 631 -4.71 6.70 2.64
CA GLY A 631 -4.71 6.19 4.00
C GLY A 631 -6.11 6.11 4.57
N GLU A 632 -6.64 4.89 4.68
CA GLU A 632 -7.79 4.62 5.56
C GLU A 632 -7.41 5.05 6.98
N ARG A 633 -7.87 6.24 7.40
CA ARG A 633 -7.61 6.71 8.76
C ARG A 633 -8.40 5.82 9.70
N LYS A 634 -7.69 4.94 10.45
CA LYS A 634 -8.24 4.27 11.64
C LYS A 634 -9.00 5.32 12.44
N THR A 635 -10.23 4.98 12.85
CA THR A 635 -11.14 5.92 13.52
C THR A 635 -10.40 6.66 14.62
N ILE A 636 -10.26 7.99 14.48
CA ILE A 636 -9.74 8.80 15.58
C ILE A 636 -10.82 8.82 16.66
N LEU A 637 -10.66 7.93 17.64
CA LEU A 637 -11.09 8.22 19.00
C LEU A 637 -10.44 9.53 19.38
N LYS A 638 -11.22 10.62 19.39
CA LYS A 638 -10.78 11.91 19.91
C LYS A 638 -10.27 11.65 21.32
N LYS A 639 -8.97 11.86 21.55
CA LYS A 639 -8.41 11.91 22.91
C LYS A 639 -8.89 13.21 23.54
N HIS A 640 -10.10 13.15 24.06
CA HIS A 640 -10.71 14.22 24.81
C HIS A 640 -9.91 14.46 26.11
N PRO A 641 -9.88 15.71 26.64
CA PRO A 641 -9.27 15.98 27.94
C PRO A 641 -9.88 15.14 29.07
N PRO A 642 -9.12 14.81 30.13
CA PRO A 642 -9.70 14.32 31.38
C PRO A 642 -10.82 15.27 31.85
N GLY A 643 -11.97 14.74 32.27
CA GLY A 643 -13.16 15.54 32.62
C GLY A 643 -14.13 15.81 31.47
N TYR A 644 -13.77 15.55 30.20
CA TYR A 644 -14.65 15.85 29.06
C TYR A 644 -15.83 14.88 28.92
N VAL A 645 -15.67 13.62 29.33
CA VAL A 645 -16.78 12.65 29.34
C VAL A 645 -17.77 13.05 30.45
N GLU A 646 -17.25 13.36 31.64
CA GLU A 646 -18.04 13.85 32.76
C GLU A 646 -18.77 15.17 32.41
N MET A 647 -18.13 16.07 31.67
CA MET A 647 -18.75 17.29 31.13
C MET A 647 -19.91 16.98 30.16
N LEU A 648 -19.74 16.03 29.23
CA LEU A 648 -20.81 15.62 28.32
C LEU A 648 -21.97 14.94 29.06
N GLU A 649 -21.68 14.08 30.03
CA GLU A 649 -22.70 13.44 30.88
C GLU A 649 -23.47 14.47 31.72
N GLN A 650 -22.79 15.49 32.25
CA GLN A 650 -23.40 16.61 32.96
C GLN A 650 -24.30 17.44 32.03
N GLN A 651 -23.83 17.79 30.83
CA GLN A 651 -24.62 18.49 29.81
C GLN A 651 -25.85 17.68 29.38
N GLN A 652 -25.70 16.37 29.13
CA GLN A 652 -26.81 15.46 28.82
C GLN A 652 -27.81 15.37 29.99
N GLY A 653 -27.33 15.37 31.23
CA GLY A 653 -28.14 15.41 32.44
C GLY A 653 -28.97 16.70 32.55
N TRP A 654 -28.37 17.86 32.27
CA TRP A 654 -29.09 19.14 32.22
C TRP A 654 -30.14 19.18 31.11
N LEU A 655 -29.77 18.78 29.88
CA LEU A 655 -30.72 18.74 28.75
C LEU A 655 -31.90 17.81 29.04
N THR A 656 -31.63 16.65 29.65
CA THR A 656 -32.66 15.68 30.04
C THR A 656 -33.58 16.22 31.13
N LYS A 657 -33.06 16.97 32.12
CA LYS A 657 -33.88 17.66 33.13
C LYS A 657 -34.77 18.73 32.49
N ALA A 658 -34.21 19.59 31.64
CA ALA A 658 -34.94 20.66 30.97
C ALA A 658 -36.07 20.12 30.08
N LEU A 659 -35.80 19.08 29.27
CA LEU A 659 -36.81 18.42 28.43
C LEU A 659 -37.92 17.75 29.24
N ARG A 660 -37.59 17.11 30.37
CA ARG A 660 -38.59 16.53 31.29
C ARG A 660 -39.48 17.60 31.93
N GLU A 661 -38.90 18.74 32.33
CA GLU A 661 -39.67 19.86 32.89
C GLU A 661 -40.55 20.55 31.84
N MET A 662 -40.06 20.73 30.60
CA MET A 662 -40.89 21.19 29.47
C MET A 662 -42.07 20.25 29.23
N TYR A 663 -41.82 18.93 29.15
CA TYR A 663 -42.85 17.92 28.92
C TYR A 663 -43.89 17.89 30.05
N ARG A 664 -43.44 17.96 31.31
CA ARG A 664 -44.31 18.05 32.49
C ARG A 664 -45.19 19.30 32.44
N ARG A 665 -44.62 20.48 32.13
CA ARG A 665 -45.38 21.73 32.01
C ARG A 665 -46.39 21.70 30.87
N ALA A 666 -46.04 21.11 29.73
CA ALA A 666 -46.95 20.94 28.61
C ALA A 666 -48.16 20.07 28.99
N ILE A 667 -47.95 18.96 29.72
CA ILE A 667 -49.04 18.12 30.26
C ILE A 667 -49.87 18.87 31.30
N GLU A 668 -49.24 19.67 32.17
CA GLU A 668 -49.92 20.47 33.19
C GLU A 668 -50.60 21.75 32.64
N GLY A 669 -50.55 22.00 31.32
CA GLY A 669 -51.13 23.19 30.68
C GLY A 669 -50.44 24.50 31.07
N LYS A 670 -49.20 24.44 31.57
CA LYS A 670 -48.45 25.59 32.10
C LYS A 670 -47.53 26.17 31.04
N GLY A 671 -47.63 27.48 30.83
CA GLY A 671 -46.75 28.23 29.93
C GLY A 671 -45.28 28.24 30.38
N TRP A 672 -44.41 28.65 29.46
CA TRP A 672 -42.99 28.87 29.74
C TRP A 672 -42.80 30.00 30.76
N PRO A 673 -41.94 29.83 31.80
CA PRO A 673 -41.76 30.83 32.85
C PRO A 673 -40.75 31.93 32.49
N GLY A 674 -39.88 31.70 31.50
CA GLY A 674 -38.90 32.68 31.05
C GLY A 674 -39.51 33.71 30.10
N ALA A 675 -38.91 34.90 30.04
CA ALA A 675 -39.23 35.85 28.98
C ALA A 675 -38.87 35.25 27.61
N LEU A 676 -39.76 35.39 26.63
CA LEU A 676 -39.40 35.19 25.23
C LEU A 676 -38.43 36.32 24.85
N SER A 677 -37.23 35.97 24.41
CA SER A 677 -36.34 36.93 23.75
C SER A 677 -37.04 37.47 22.51
N LYS A 678 -36.85 38.76 22.24
CA LYS A 678 -37.23 39.32 20.93
C LYS A 678 -36.37 38.69 19.85
N GLU A 679 -36.88 38.71 18.62
CA GLU A 679 -36.12 38.32 17.44
C GLU A 679 -34.94 39.29 17.28
N GLU A 680 -33.73 38.74 17.36
CA GLU A 680 -32.48 39.40 16.96
C GLU A 680 -31.86 38.56 15.84
N GLU A 681 -31.13 39.20 14.92
CA GLU A 681 -30.74 38.64 13.63
C GLU A 681 -29.72 37.49 13.74
N PRO A 682 -29.64 36.58 12.74
CA PRO A 682 -29.00 35.27 12.88
C PRO A 682 -27.46 35.32 12.74
N ASP A 683 -26.81 36.04 13.65
CA ASP A 683 -25.35 36.02 13.83
C ASP A 683 -24.94 35.29 15.13
N ILE A 684 -23.79 34.62 15.02
CA ILE A 684 -23.12 33.72 15.97
C ILE A 684 -23.51 33.90 17.46
N ILE A 685 -24.40 33.05 17.96
CA ILE A 685 -24.63 32.88 19.41
C ILE A 685 -23.37 32.30 20.04
N HIS A 686 -22.72 33.03 20.95
CA HIS A 686 -21.56 32.53 21.68
C HIS A 686 -21.97 31.38 22.62
N PRO A 687 -21.21 30.26 22.71
CA PRO A 687 -21.65 29.09 23.48
C PRO A 687 -21.98 29.38 24.95
N GLN A 688 -21.27 30.33 25.57
CA GLN A 688 -21.48 30.73 26.96
C GLN A 688 -22.90 31.28 27.20
N ASP A 689 -23.43 32.10 26.27
CA ASP A 689 -24.79 32.64 26.36
C ASP A 689 -25.89 31.58 26.24
N TYR A 690 -25.55 30.37 25.79
CA TYR A 690 -26.43 29.22 25.80
C TYR A 690 -26.28 28.41 27.09
N PHE A 691 -25.05 28.25 27.61
CA PHE A 691 -24.79 27.56 28.88
C PHE A 691 -25.44 28.28 30.07
N ASP A 692 -25.25 29.59 30.21
CA ASP A 692 -25.83 30.37 31.32
C ASP A 692 -27.37 30.28 31.33
N LYS A 693 -27.99 30.24 30.14
CA LYS A 693 -29.44 30.02 29.98
C LYS A 693 -29.85 28.61 30.40
N VAL A 694 -29.10 27.57 30.01
CA VAL A 694 -29.38 26.17 30.40
C VAL A 694 -29.16 25.94 31.91
N GLU A 695 -28.14 26.55 32.52
CA GLU A 695 -27.94 26.49 33.97
C GLU A 695 -29.05 27.21 34.75
N SER A 696 -29.53 28.37 34.25
CA SER A 696 -30.68 29.05 34.83
C SER A 696 -31.95 28.18 34.81
N LEU A 697 -32.10 27.32 33.80
CA LEU A 697 -33.20 26.36 33.67
C LEU A 697 -33.01 25.11 34.54
N GLY A 698 -31.77 24.68 34.77
CA GLY A 698 -31.44 23.58 35.69
C GLY A 698 -31.73 23.91 37.16
N ASN A 699 -31.71 25.19 37.55
CA ASN A 699 -31.91 25.69 38.91
C ASN A 699 -33.37 26.10 39.25
N VAL A 700 -34.33 25.85 38.36
CA VAL A 700 -35.74 26.28 38.55
C VAL A 700 -36.49 25.51 39.66
N ASP A 701 -35.96 24.38 40.13
CA ASP A 701 -36.56 23.58 41.21
C ASP A 701 -35.56 23.28 42.33
N SER A 702 -35.50 24.17 43.32
CA SER A 702 -34.65 24.07 44.51
C SER A 702 -35.25 23.22 45.65
N SER A 703 -36.20 22.33 45.36
CA SER A 703 -36.95 21.57 46.38
C SER A 703 -36.30 20.25 46.83
N TYR A 704 -35.22 19.80 46.18
CA TYR A 704 -34.52 18.55 46.50
C TYR A 704 -33.25 18.77 47.36
N PRO A 705 -33.20 18.30 48.62
CA PRO A 705 -32.02 18.44 49.47
C PRO A 705 -31.00 17.32 49.25
N GLY A 706 -29.92 17.61 48.51
CA GLY A 706 -28.74 16.73 48.45
C GLY A 706 -27.78 17.04 47.30
N GLN A 707 -26.48 16.92 47.58
CA GLN A 707 -25.35 17.02 46.63
C GLN A 707 -25.15 18.38 45.91
N THR A 708 -24.38 19.26 46.55
CA THR A 708 -23.61 20.30 45.86
C THR A 708 -22.42 19.67 45.10
N PRO A 709 -22.26 19.89 43.78
CA PRO A 709 -21.02 19.53 43.07
C PRO A 709 -19.82 20.33 43.57
N ALA A 710 -18.61 19.81 43.37
CA ALA A 710 -17.38 20.51 43.75
C ALA A 710 -17.01 21.59 42.72
N HIS A 711 -16.48 22.72 43.19
CA HIS A 711 -16.06 23.83 42.35
C HIS A 711 -14.73 23.50 41.66
N VAL A 712 -14.68 23.58 40.33
CA VAL A 712 -13.43 23.54 39.55
C VAL A 712 -12.94 24.99 39.31
N PRO A 713 -11.65 25.32 39.46
CA PRO A 713 -11.11 26.65 39.15
C PRO A 713 -11.09 26.95 37.65
N SER A 714 -11.31 28.21 37.27
CA SER A 714 -11.48 28.67 35.88
C SER A 714 -10.18 28.84 35.07
N GLU A 715 -9.01 28.48 35.61
CA GLU A 715 -7.70 28.84 35.05
C GLU A 715 -7.17 27.88 33.97
N PHE A 716 -7.89 26.80 33.66
CA PHE A 716 -7.46 25.75 32.71
C PHE A 716 -8.04 25.85 31.29
N LEU A 717 -8.78 26.93 30.96
CA LEU A 717 -9.60 26.99 29.73
C LEU A 717 -9.10 27.88 28.59
N TYR A 718 -7.98 28.62 28.75
CA TYR A 718 -7.50 29.55 27.71
C TYR A 718 -6.02 29.38 27.36
N GLY A 719 -5.78 29.02 26.10
CA GLY A 719 -4.51 29.06 25.39
C GLY A 719 -4.83 29.23 23.90
N GLU A 720 -4.39 30.32 23.29
CA GLU A 720 -5.05 30.88 22.10
C GLU A 720 -4.60 30.25 20.77
N CYS A 721 -5.56 30.05 19.86
CA CYS A 721 -5.32 29.87 18.43
C CYS A 721 -6.18 30.86 17.63
N LEU A 722 -5.63 32.04 17.32
CA LEU A 722 -6.22 33.00 16.38
C LEU A 722 -5.17 33.44 15.35
N TYR A 723 -5.58 33.51 14.09
CA TYR A 723 -4.73 33.86 12.94
C TYR A 723 -4.45 35.38 12.87
N GLN A 724 -3.21 35.78 12.64
CA GLN A 724 -2.85 37.09 12.04
C GLN A 724 -1.62 37.00 11.14
N VAL A 725 -1.65 37.73 10.01
CA VAL A 725 -0.62 37.82 8.95
C VAL A 725 -0.83 39.16 8.22
N PRO A 726 0.20 39.91 7.74
CA PRO A 726 1.61 40.04 8.14
C PRO A 726 2.00 41.52 8.46
N HIS A 727 3.29 41.82 8.74
CA HIS A 727 4.11 42.85 8.02
C HIS A 727 5.51 43.17 8.65
N SER A 728 6.52 43.32 7.77
CA SER A 728 7.76 44.15 7.85
C SER A 728 8.82 44.05 8.98
N PHE A 729 10.00 43.51 8.61
CA PHE A 729 11.39 43.99 8.86
C PHE A 729 11.87 44.55 10.23
N SER A 730 12.89 43.91 10.85
CA SER A 730 14.25 44.47 11.13
C SER A 730 15.18 43.52 11.93
N LEU A 731 16.50 43.77 11.93
CA LEU A 731 17.61 43.04 12.61
C LEU A 731 18.63 44.07 13.19
N PRO A 732 19.68 43.72 14.01
CA PRO A 732 20.02 42.51 14.80
C PRO A 732 20.08 42.89 16.33
N PRO A 733 21.12 42.70 17.20
CA PRO A 733 22.26 41.74 17.32
C PRO A 733 22.60 41.15 18.73
N LEU A 734 23.29 39.99 18.72
CA LEU A 734 24.42 39.52 19.56
C LEU A 734 24.55 39.75 21.10
N ALA A 735 24.56 38.65 21.86
CA ALA A 735 25.59 38.21 22.86
C ALA A 735 25.12 36.85 23.47
N ASP A 736 25.79 35.70 23.31
CA ASP A 736 27.10 35.22 23.79
C ASP A 736 27.23 34.99 25.31
N ASN A 737 27.26 33.71 25.74
CA ASN A 737 28.30 33.20 26.66
C ASN A 737 28.39 31.65 26.69
N SER A 738 29.40 31.10 27.38
CA SER A 738 29.88 29.73 27.14
C SER A 738 30.20 28.88 28.39
N ARG A 739 30.22 27.54 28.19
CA ARG A 739 30.95 26.47 28.94
C ARG A 739 30.78 26.36 30.48
N HIS A 740 30.50 25.14 30.97
CA HIS A 740 31.52 24.24 31.54
C HIS A 740 30.98 22.88 32.05
N THR A 741 31.79 21.83 31.92
CA THR A 741 31.74 20.55 32.67
C THR A 741 33.01 20.42 33.53
N PRO A 742 33.00 19.59 34.60
CA PRO A 742 33.75 18.31 34.53
C PRO A 742 33.13 17.15 35.36
N CYS A 743 33.76 15.96 35.30
CA CYS A 743 33.32 14.70 35.94
C CYS A 743 34.09 14.37 37.24
N LEU A 744 33.50 13.52 38.11
CA LEU A 744 34.09 12.65 39.17
C LEU A 744 32.96 11.72 39.68
N SER A 745 33.15 10.55 40.31
CA SER A 745 34.35 9.76 40.67
C SER A 745 34.13 8.23 40.47
N SER A 746 34.35 7.38 41.49
CA SER A 746 34.19 5.91 41.47
C SER A 746 34.07 5.28 42.89
N SER A 747 33.58 4.03 42.96
CA SER A 747 34.14 2.87 43.73
C SER A 747 33.37 2.19 44.91
N TYR A 748 33.70 0.89 45.07
CA TYR A 748 33.55 -0.06 46.21
C TYR A 748 32.25 -0.86 46.52
N PHE A 749 32.31 -2.17 46.16
CA PHE A 749 32.00 -3.42 46.90
C PHE A 749 30.85 -3.55 47.93
N GLY A 750 30.15 -4.69 47.84
CA GLY A 750 29.45 -5.36 48.94
C GLY A 750 29.01 -6.78 48.55
N SER A 751 29.40 -7.81 49.31
CA SER A 751 29.22 -9.23 48.93
C SER A 751 28.80 -10.12 50.12
N THR A 752 27.85 -11.04 49.90
CA THR A 752 27.50 -12.13 50.83
C THR A 752 27.04 -13.37 50.06
N GLU A 753 27.58 -14.54 50.41
CA GLU A 753 27.14 -15.86 49.96
C GLU A 753 26.14 -16.49 50.95
N LEU A 754 25.36 -17.49 50.50
CA LEU A 754 25.38 -18.87 51.04
C LEU A 754 24.17 -19.69 50.55
N GLY A 755 24.35 -21.01 50.34
CA GLY A 755 23.25 -21.98 50.31
C GLY A 755 23.23 -22.99 49.16
N VAL A 756 24.02 -24.07 49.26
CA VAL A 756 23.94 -25.25 48.37
C VAL A 756 23.96 -26.54 49.19
N PRO A 757 23.05 -27.50 48.94
CA PRO A 757 23.23 -28.90 49.31
C PRO A 757 23.58 -29.78 48.10
N GLN A 758 24.58 -30.65 48.23
CA GLN A 758 24.94 -31.67 47.24
C GLN A 758 24.12 -32.96 47.44
N LEU A 759 24.02 -33.77 46.37
CA LEU A 759 23.90 -35.23 46.46
C LEU A 759 24.75 -35.90 45.37
N GLN A 760 25.20 -37.14 45.62
CA GLN A 760 26.29 -37.81 44.87
C GLN A 760 25.81 -39.03 44.04
N PRO A 761 26.66 -39.57 43.12
CA PRO A 761 26.23 -40.44 42.03
C PRO A 761 26.32 -41.95 42.32
N SER A 762 25.80 -42.77 41.39
CA SER A 762 25.99 -44.23 41.32
C SER A 762 26.51 -44.66 39.95
N SER A 763 27.46 -45.61 39.92
CA SER A 763 28.21 -46.03 38.72
C SER A 763 27.75 -47.35 38.10
N GLY A 764 28.04 -47.54 36.81
CA GLY A 764 27.88 -48.81 36.07
C GLY A 764 28.71 -48.80 34.77
N HIS A 765 29.35 -49.92 34.43
CA HIS A 765 30.34 -50.04 33.34
C HIS A 765 30.12 -51.33 32.51
N VAL A 766 30.96 -51.56 31.49
CA VAL A 766 31.01 -52.73 30.56
C VAL A 766 29.89 -52.68 29.49
N SER A 767 30.06 -52.65 28.16
CA SER A 767 31.16 -52.82 27.16
C SER A 767 31.08 -54.08 26.28
N THR A 768 31.82 -54.06 25.15
CA THR A 768 31.97 -55.09 24.07
C THR A 768 30.93 -55.08 22.92
N SER A 769 31.31 -55.71 21.81
CA SER A 769 30.73 -55.71 20.43
C SER A 769 30.97 -57.13 19.83
N PRO A 770 30.90 -57.44 18.50
CA PRO A 770 30.44 -56.73 17.30
C PRO A 770 29.56 -57.59 16.33
N PHE A 771 29.32 -57.10 15.09
CA PHE A 771 28.97 -57.83 13.85
C PHE A 771 27.75 -58.78 13.77
N SER A 772 26.87 -58.52 12.77
CA SER A 772 26.59 -59.50 11.69
C SER A 772 25.76 -58.89 10.54
N CYS A 773 25.86 -59.49 9.35
CA CYS A 773 25.11 -59.18 8.13
C CYS A 773 25.05 -60.45 7.25
N PRO A 774 24.00 -60.66 6.44
CA PRO A 774 24.22 -61.29 5.13
C PRO A 774 23.39 -60.68 3.98
N THR A 775 24.10 -59.91 3.15
CA THR A 775 24.07 -59.83 1.67
C THR A 775 23.11 -60.72 0.85
N HIS A 776 22.58 -60.15 -0.24
CA HIS A 776 22.79 -60.60 -1.64
C HIS A 776 22.63 -59.36 -2.57
N ARG A 777 23.65 -58.89 -3.32
CA ARG A 777 24.13 -59.31 -4.68
C ARG A 777 23.11 -59.00 -5.80
N LEU A 778 23.44 -58.43 -6.97
CA LEU A 778 24.72 -58.17 -7.70
C LEU A 778 24.71 -56.71 -8.26
N SER A 779 25.74 -55.86 -8.16
CA SER A 779 26.99 -55.72 -8.97
C SER A 779 26.77 -55.53 -10.49
N ILE A 780 27.36 -54.52 -11.17
CA ILE A 780 28.78 -54.51 -11.58
C ILE A 780 29.27 -53.07 -11.97
N LEU A 781 30.58 -52.79 -11.74
CA LEU A 781 31.57 -51.87 -12.38
C LEU A 781 31.10 -50.74 -13.34
N ASP A 782 31.75 -49.58 -13.56
CA ASP A 782 32.81 -48.75 -12.92
C ASP A 782 32.91 -47.43 -13.79
N GLY A 783 33.64 -46.34 -13.47
CA GLY A 783 34.41 -45.96 -12.27
C GLY A 783 35.68 -45.12 -12.61
N ILE A 784 35.87 -43.96 -11.94
CA ILE A 784 37.13 -43.14 -11.83
C ILE A 784 37.60 -42.39 -13.12
N ASN A 785 38.08 -41.12 -13.11
CA ASN A 785 37.84 -39.93 -12.25
C ASN A 785 38.40 -38.64 -12.91
N PHE A 786 38.23 -37.48 -12.24
CA PHE A 786 38.65 -36.09 -12.59
C PHE A 786 39.95 -35.80 -13.39
N GLY A 787 39.87 -34.71 -14.18
CA GLY A 787 40.98 -33.90 -14.76
C GLY A 787 40.46 -33.11 -15.97
N ALA A 788 40.31 -31.76 -16.02
CA ALA A 788 41.06 -30.61 -15.51
C ALA A 788 42.34 -30.27 -16.30
N THR A 789 42.20 -29.41 -17.32
CA THR A 789 43.19 -28.39 -17.80
C THR A 789 42.50 -27.43 -18.78
N ASP A 790 43.03 -26.21 -18.88
CA ASP A 790 42.72 -25.19 -19.88
C ASP A 790 43.26 -25.54 -21.29
N ASP A 791 42.78 -24.87 -22.35
CA ASP A 791 43.62 -23.95 -23.16
C ASP A 791 42.88 -23.28 -24.32
N ASP A 792 43.46 -22.18 -24.83
CA ASP A 792 42.95 -21.31 -25.91
C ASP A 792 42.87 -21.97 -27.30
N ALA A 793 41.80 -21.68 -28.07
CA ALA A 793 41.82 -21.70 -29.54
C ALA A 793 40.72 -20.83 -30.20
N GLN A 794 41.04 -19.55 -30.32
CA GLN A 794 40.52 -18.50 -31.20
C GLN A 794 39.81 -18.84 -32.55
N TYR A 795 38.82 -17.98 -32.85
CA TYR A 795 38.49 -17.38 -34.16
C TYR A 795 37.65 -18.15 -35.23
N PRO A 796 37.00 -17.43 -36.19
CA PRO A 796 35.65 -17.78 -36.65
C PRO A 796 35.52 -17.91 -38.19
N ILE A 797 34.29 -18.09 -38.69
CA ILE A 797 33.71 -17.53 -39.93
C ILE A 797 32.23 -17.97 -39.96
N ASN A 798 31.24 -17.09 -39.88
CA ASN A 798 30.66 -16.15 -40.87
C ASN A 798 29.57 -16.79 -41.77
N ASP A 799 28.48 -16.02 -41.99
CA ASP A 799 27.43 -16.17 -43.01
C ASP A 799 26.66 -17.52 -43.05
N LEU A 800 25.36 -17.56 -42.74
CA LEU A 800 24.29 -17.09 -43.63
C LEU A 800 22.93 -16.95 -42.90
N ALA A 801 22.06 -16.12 -43.48
CA ALA A 801 20.61 -16.04 -43.24
C ALA A 801 19.88 -16.13 -44.62
N PRO A 802 18.54 -16.06 -44.75
CA PRO A 802 17.47 -16.04 -43.74
C PRO A 802 16.42 -17.17 -44.01
N PHE A 803 15.12 -16.87 -43.89
CA PHE A 803 13.93 -17.73 -44.04
C PHE A 803 13.67 -18.69 -42.86
N GLY A 804 12.41 -18.91 -42.44
CA GLY A 804 11.16 -18.30 -42.90
C GLY A 804 9.96 -18.65 -42.01
N GLU A 805 8.82 -18.01 -42.25
CA GLU A 805 7.56 -18.22 -41.53
C GLU A 805 6.96 -19.61 -41.82
N VAL A 806 6.49 -20.32 -40.79
CA VAL A 806 5.34 -21.24 -40.85
C VAL A 806 4.64 -21.24 -39.49
N GLU A 807 3.34 -20.95 -39.46
CA GLU A 807 2.49 -21.23 -38.30
C GLU A 807 2.27 -22.74 -38.15
N LEU A 808 2.27 -23.27 -36.92
CA LEU A 808 1.57 -24.52 -36.65
C LEU A 808 0.88 -24.47 -35.28
N ALA A 809 -0.44 -24.59 -35.33
CA ALA A 809 -1.30 -24.69 -34.16
C ALA A 809 -1.35 -26.12 -33.61
N GLU A 810 -1.85 -26.25 -32.37
CA GLU A 810 -2.53 -27.42 -31.80
C GLU A 810 -1.98 -28.85 -32.10
N LEU A 811 -1.52 -29.55 -31.05
CA LEU A 811 -2.30 -30.64 -30.43
C LEU A 811 -1.55 -31.36 -29.27
N ASN A 812 -2.29 -31.56 -28.18
CA ASN A 812 -2.23 -32.67 -27.20
C ASN A 812 -0.87 -33.30 -26.81
N CYS A 813 -0.46 -33.03 -25.56
CA CYS A 813 -0.36 -34.07 -24.51
C CYS A 813 -0.43 -33.43 -23.12
#